data_AF-A0AA39WZ80-F1
#
_entry.id   AF-A0AA39WZ80-F1
#
_cell.length_a   1.000
_cell.length_b   1.000
_cell.length_c   1.000
_cell.angle_alpha   90.00
_cell.angle_beta   90.00
_cell.angle_gamma   90.00
#
_symmetry.space_group_name_H-M   'P 1'
#
loop_
_entity.id
_entity.type
_entity.pdbx_description
1 polymer ?
#
loop_
_entity_poly.entity_id
_entity_poly.type
_entity_poly.pdbx_seq_one_letter_code
_entity_poly.pdbx_strand_id
1 'polypeptide(L)'
;MDRHDVTELPQYFENLKRQKQLLRDAQSRRGQRPALRPRMETILQFTMRAMANDANGIGSATAGGMQYIASSFVPSSYPPCVTPFSELTKTPLRGLVLETHHRGSYLLVRCATRQDSMTAIMAIVEDESGDVVLLQLYHQEQANDPVENILEEGMILVVKEPYLKVTSDGGFGLRVDHVSDIEFLSPDDDRIPRVWQGTSSSRTALAWKTEGNDFFGQAKYRAAIRAYTGGLDSSPSLDEAHAITLNRSLAFIKRKAFEQALSDIDAAAEITNPTEKALFRKAQALYGLQMFRDCCQVLKQLCLAYPDNKSAKSEFARAISRHSEETQGRYDFRKMYAGAAKLRPPHLDNATHIGPVAIKDSTISPGGRGLFTTKPVSAGDLLFCEKAFAHAHASEAAGTTSRAPAVTLLVDTNSDRVTMGTEQELTNMIIRKLHDNPSLASTVTSLHHGSYQPVEQTSVDNRPIIDTFLVRRIIALNSFGCPLNSRQSHLSLATKPKTESAFYSSGIWPKASHLNHTCTSNAHRSFIGDMMIARATRNLPAGTELTWWYHPPPVEPVPYLEHQKVLLRTWGFMCKCALCRDLRNTPESVITKRKRLLAEFRTLVPTREGGQTRSLVAGRLVGVEALKKAEGVVERTAATYKKPAVEVPRLAVAGLLLVLAREWDERGKPLEVARFALAALEAYGFVVDGGNLATGVGGETLVVKVWGVMVDNVIDCWIFLRKAYQMVAPELVAVAGGYAKVAYRVCIGEDETFDETYGRFG
;
A
#
# COMPACT_ATOMS: atom_id res chain seq x y z
N MET A 1 -4.17 -5.42 -5.37
CA MET A 1 -3.51 -5.94 -6.59
C MET A 1 -2.10 -6.35 -6.22
N ASP A 2 -1.54 -7.39 -6.85
CA ASP A 2 -0.14 -7.87 -6.65
C ASP A 2 0.28 -8.17 -5.18
N ARG A 3 -0.69 -8.44 -4.30
CA ARG A 3 -0.47 -8.81 -2.89
C ARG A 3 -0.19 -10.32 -2.80
N HIS A 4 0.60 -10.73 -1.82
CA HIS A 4 0.91 -12.15 -1.62
C HIS A 4 -0.25 -12.86 -0.92
N ASP A 5 -1.25 -13.28 -1.70
CA ASP A 5 -2.32 -14.16 -1.25
C ASP A 5 -1.79 -15.59 -1.16
N VAL A 6 -1.84 -16.15 0.05
CA VAL A 6 -1.34 -17.49 0.37
C VAL A 6 -2.47 -18.44 0.76
N THR A 7 -3.73 -18.06 0.53
CA THR A 7 -4.91 -18.80 1.01
C THR A 7 -5.00 -20.22 0.45
N GLU A 8 -4.60 -20.42 -0.81
CA GLU A 8 -4.72 -21.74 -1.47
C GLU A 8 -3.59 -22.71 -1.03
N LEU A 9 -2.60 -22.26 -0.24
CA LEU A 9 -1.55 -23.13 0.30
C LEU A 9 -2.08 -23.88 1.54
N PRO A 10 -1.96 -25.22 1.63
CA PRO A 10 -2.64 -26.04 2.64
C PRO A 10 -2.43 -25.56 4.09
N GLN A 11 -1.20 -25.21 4.47
CA GLN A 11 -0.86 -24.79 5.83
C GLN A 11 -1.60 -23.52 6.30
N TYR A 12 -1.84 -22.57 5.39
CA TYR A 12 -2.55 -21.34 5.71
C TYR A 12 -4.07 -21.51 5.61
N PHE A 13 -4.55 -22.37 4.70
CA PHE A 13 -5.95 -22.75 4.61
C PHE A 13 -6.45 -23.45 5.88
N GLU A 14 -5.68 -24.39 6.43
CA GLU A 14 -6.02 -25.04 7.70
C GLU A 14 -5.95 -24.06 8.89
N ASN A 15 -5.03 -23.09 8.87
CA ASN A 15 -5.01 -22.03 9.89
C ASN A 15 -6.30 -21.18 9.82
N LEU A 16 -6.73 -20.76 8.62
CA LEU A 16 -7.99 -20.03 8.41
C LEU A 16 -9.20 -20.83 8.92
N LYS A 17 -9.30 -22.14 8.60
CA LYS A 17 -10.36 -23.02 9.12
C LYS A 17 -10.37 -23.07 10.65
N ARG A 18 -9.20 -23.26 11.27
CA ARG A 18 -9.05 -23.30 12.74
C ARG A 18 -9.51 -21.99 13.38
N GLN A 19 -9.14 -20.83 12.83
CA GLN A 19 -9.60 -19.54 13.35
C GLN A 19 -11.12 -19.36 13.19
N LYS A 20 -11.71 -19.81 12.07
CA LYS A 20 -13.18 -19.85 11.89
C LYS A 20 -13.88 -20.78 12.88
N GLN A 21 -13.22 -21.85 13.34
CA GLN A 21 -13.78 -22.71 14.38
C GLN A 21 -13.74 -22.00 15.74
N LEU A 22 -12.58 -21.44 16.13
CA LEU A 22 -12.44 -20.67 17.36
C LEU A 22 -13.45 -19.51 17.47
N LEU A 23 -13.75 -18.80 16.36
CA LEU A 23 -14.84 -17.81 16.33
C LEU A 23 -16.22 -18.42 16.63
N ARG A 24 -16.54 -19.58 16.06
CA ARG A 24 -17.84 -20.25 16.28
C ARG A 24 -17.95 -20.77 17.70
N ASP A 25 -16.87 -21.32 18.25
CA ASP A 25 -16.81 -21.80 19.63
C ASP A 25 -16.95 -20.61 20.61
N ALA A 26 -16.29 -19.48 20.34
CA ALA A 26 -16.48 -18.25 21.11
C ALA A 26 -17.94 -17.76 21.04
N GLN A 27 -18.50 -17.61 19.83
CA GLN A 27 -19.89 -17.15 19.62
C GLN A 27 -20.93 -18.09 20.23
N SER A 28 -20.65 -19.38 20.42
CA SER A 28 -21.52 -20.30 21.17
C SER A 28 -21.70 -19.88 22.65
N ARG A 29 -20.77 -19.07 23.19
CA ARG A 29 -20.82 -18.51 24.55
C ARG A 29 -21.48 -17.13 24.63
N ARG A 30 -22.03 -16.62 23.53
CA ARG A 30 -22.63 -15.28 23.48
C ARG A 30 -23.75 -15.13 24.52
N GLY A 31 -23.73 -14.00 25.23
CA GLY A 31 -24.70 -13.69 26.29
C GLY A 31 -24.42 -14.35 27.65
N GLN A 32 -23.42 -15.24 27.74
CA GLN A 32 -22.99 -15.78 29.04
C GLN A 32 -22.33 -14.69 29.89
N ARG A 33 -22.63 -14.66 31.20
CA ARG A 33 -21.91 -13.84 32.17
C ARG A 33 -20.59 -14.53 32.54
N PRO A 34 -19.43 -13.88 32.40
CA PRO A 34 -18.16 -14.45 32.81
C PRO A 34 -18.01 -14.44 34.34
N ALA A 35 -17.29 -15.43 34.87
CA ALA A 35 -16.77 -15.35 36.23
C ALA A 35 -15.51 -14.47 36.23
N LEU A 36 -15.57 -13.33 36.93
CA LEU A 36 -14.43 -12.43 37.09
C LEU A 36 -13.38 -13.08 37.99
N ARG A 37 -12.10 -12.96 37.61
CA ARG A 37 -10.96 -13.50 38.36
C ARG A 37 -10.55 -12.54 39.49
N PRO A 38 -9.89 -13.02 40.56
CA PRO A 38 -9.32 -12.16 41.58
C PRO A 38 -8.37 -11.11 40.99
N ARG A 39 -8.47 -9.86 41.49
CA ARG A 39 -7.66 -8.71 41.05
C ARG A 39 -6.16 -9.00 41.03
N MET A 40 -5.64 -9.45 42.17
CA MET A 40 -4.20 -9.69 42.34
C MET A 40 -3.69 -10.83 41.45
N GLU A 41 -4.45 -11.91 41.32
CA GLU A 41 -4.09 -13.05 40.46
C GLU A 41 -3.98 -12.62 38.99
N THR A 42 -4.96 -11.86 38.50
CA THR A 42 -5.02 -11.38 37.11
C THR A 42 -3.85 -10.43 36.79
N ILE A 43 -3.58 -9.47 37.69
CA ILE A 43 -2.45 -8.53 37.56
C ILE A 43 -1.12 -9.28 37.58
N LEU A 44 -0.94 -10.26 38.48
CA LEU A 44 0.29 -11.04 38.59
C LEU A 44 0.52 -11.92 37.35
N GLN A 45 -0.50 -12.63 36.88
CA GLN A 45 -0.44 -13.45 35.66
C GLN A 45 -0.07 -12.61 34.43
N PHE A 46 -0.70 -11.45 34.26
CA PHE A 46 -0.38 -10.53 33.17
C PHE A 46 1.04 -9.98 33.27
N THR A 47 1.45 -9.52 34.46
CA THR A 47 2.78 -8.94 34.68
C THR A 47 3.90 -9.95 34.47
N MET A 48 3.75 -11.19 34.98
CA MET A 48 4.69 -12.29 34.73
C MET A 48 4.82 -12.61 33.23
N ARG A 49 3.69 -12.63 32.50
CA ARG A 49 3.69 -12.84 31.04
C ARG A 49 4.42 -11.72 30.30
N ALA A 50 4.12 -10.46 30.64
CA ALA A 50 4.78 -9.30 30.03
C ALA A 50 6.30 -9.30 30.32
N MET A 51 6.71 -9.64 31.55
CA MET A 51 8.13 -9.79 31.90
C MET A 51 8.80 -10.94 31.14
N ALA A 52 8.10 -12.06 30.90
CA ALA A 52 8.62 -13.16 30.09
C ALA A 52 8.75 -12.78 28.59
N ASN A 53 7.82 -11.98 28.07
CA ASN A 53 7.90 -11.42 26.71
C ASN A 53 9.09 -10.44 26.58
N ASP A 54 9.30 -9.57 27.57
CA ASP A 54 10.45 -8.65 27.62
C ASP A 54 11.78 -9.41 27.69
N ALA A 55 11.88 -10.41 28.57
CA ALA A 55 13.13 -11.15 28.84
C ALA A 55 13.58 -12.06 27.68
N ASN A 56 12.63 -12.72 27.01
CA ASN A 56 12.92 -13.51 25.80
C ASN A 56 13.02 -12.61 24.54
N GLY A 57 12.61 -11.35 24.65
CA GLY A 57 12.24 -10.53 23.51
C GLY A 57 11.05 -11.12 22.73
N ILE A 58 10.35 -10.27 21.99
CA ILE A 58 9.34 -10.70 21.02
C ILE A 58 10.08 -11.26 19.79
N GLY A 59 10.77 -12.41 19.95
CA GLY A 59 11.61 -12.98 18.89
C GLY A 59 12.61 -14.10 19.24
N SER A 60 12.92 -14.45 20.51
CA SER A 60 13.86 -15.58 20.76
C SER A 60 13.21 -16.95 20.56
N ALA A 61 13.08 -17.34 19.30
CA ALA A 61 12.71 -18.70 18.89
C ALA A 61 13.53 -19.14 17.67
N THR A 62 14.85 -18.98 17.71
CA THR A 62 15.79 -19.49 16.68
C THR A 62 16.01 -21.01 16.79
N ALA A 63 14.95 -21.77 17.04
CA ALA A 63 14.95 -23.23 17.01
C ALA A 63 14.44 -23.71 15.64
N GLY A 64 15.36 -24.02 14.71
CA GLY A 64 15.03 -24.69 13.44
C GLY A 64 15.03 -23.85 12.17
N GLY A 65 15.50 -22.60 12.19
CA GLY A 65 15.79 -21.82 10.97
C GLY A 65 14.59 -21.26 10.20
N MET A 66 13.35 -21.41 10.69
CA MET A 66 12.20 -20.67 10.16
C MET A 66 12.09 -19.28 10.80
N GLN A 67 11.89 -18.24 9.98
CA GLN A 67 11.51 -16.92 10.45
C GLN A 67 10.11 -16.95 11.06
N TYR A 68 9.94 -16.37 12.25
CA TYR A 68 8.63 -16.28 12.90
C TYR A 68 7.75 -15.24 12.21
N ILE A 69 6.71 -15.70 11.51
CA ILE A 69 5.71 -14.83 10.87
C ILE A 69 4.60 -14.54 11.87
N ALA A 70 4.54 -13.31 12.41
CA ALA A 70 3.44 -12.93 13.29
C ALA A 70 2.10 -12.92 12.54
N SER A 71 1.05 -13.44 13.18
CA SER A 71 -0.28 -13.53 12.61
C SER A 71 -1.22 -12.48 13.21
N SER A 72 -1.81 -11.62 12.37
CA SER A 72 -2.92 -10.73 12.72
C SER A 72 -4.25 -11.35 12.28
N PHE A 73 -5.30 -11.12 13.08
CA PHE A 73 -6.60 -11.74 12.91
C PHE A 73 -7.72 -10.70 12.80
N VAL A 74 -8.53 -10.81 11.75
CA VAL A 74 -9.71 -9.96 11.53
C VAL A 74 -10.97 -10.65 12.07
N PRO A 75 -11.65 -10.07 13.08
CA PRO A 75 -12.93 -10.56 13.57
C PRO A 75 -14.05 -10.20 12.59
N SER A 76 -15.27 -10.64 12.90
CA SER A 76 -16.49 -10.13 12.25
C SER A 76 -16.55 -8.60 12.36
N SER A 77 -16.91 -7.93 11.26
CA SER A 77 -17.00 -6.47 11.21
C SER A 77 -18.18 -5.93 12.04
N TYR A 78 -17.99 -4.79 12.69
CA TYR A 78 -19.00 -4.06 13.44
C TYR A 78 -18.82 -2.54 13.21
N PRO A 79 -19.87 -1.70 13.37
CA PRO A 79 -19.72 -0.25 13.22
C PRO A 79 -19.03 0.39 14.45
N PRO A 80 -18.30 1.51 14.28
CA PRO A 80 -17.81 2.33 15.39
C PRO A 80 -18.97 2.94 16.19
N CYS A 81 -18.67 3.48 17.37
CA CYS A 81 -19.63 4.28 18.12
C CYS A 81 -19.87 5.64 17.43
N VAL A 82 -21.12 5.90 17.06
CA VAL A 82 -21.57 7.20 16.49
C VAL A 82 -22.41 8.03 17.47
N THR A 83 -22.69 7.48 18.65
CA THR A 83 -23.56 8.04 19.68
C THR A 83 -22.83 9.14 20.47
N PRO A 84 -23.41 10.35 20.64
CA PRO A 84 -22.85 11.40 21.48
C PRO A 84 -22.61 10.91 22.91
N PHE A 85 -21.52 11.34 23.55
CA PHE A 85 -21.19 10.85 24.90
C PHE A 85 -22.30 11.13 25.92
N SER A 86 -23.03 12.24 25.77
CA SER A 86 -24.17 12.61 26.63
C SER A 86 -25.36 11.63 26.58
N GLU A 87 -25.44 10.77 25.56
CA GLU A 87 -26.49 9.77 25.39
C GLU A 87 -26.04 8.36 25.83
N LEU A 88 -24.75 8.16 26.11
CA LEU A 88 -24.21 6.87 26.53
C LEU A 88 -24.48 6.60 28.01
N THR A 89 -25.02 5.41 28.32
CA THR A 89 -25.28 4.98 29.71
C THR A 89 -24.07 4.26 30.32
N LYS A 90 -23.63 4.70 31.49
CA LYS A 90 -22.54 4.05 32.24
C LYS A 90 -22.91 2.62 32.63
N THR A 91 -22.05 1.66 32.32
CA THR A 91 -22.23 0.23 32.64
C THR A 91 -21.00 -0.31 33.38
N PRO A 92 -21.14 -1.00 34.54
CA PRO A 92 -20.00 -1.61 35.23
C PRO A 92 -19.55 -2.91 34.54
N LEU A 93 -18.35 -3.39 34.85
CA LEU A 93 -17.77 -4.58 34.22
C LEU A 93 -18.65 -5.84 34.44
N ARG A 94 -19.27 -5.96 35.62
CA ARG A 94 -20.25 -7.02 35.96
C ARG A 94 -21.54 -6.98 35.12
N GLY A 95 -21.82 -5.86 34.45
CA GLY A 95 -22.95 -5.72 33.54
C GLY A 95 -22.71 -6.32 32.15
N LEU A 96 -21.45 -6.64 31.81
CA LEU A 96 -21.08 -7.11 30.48
C LEU A 96 -21.26 -8.63 30.32
N VAL A 97 -21.64 -9.04 29.10
CA VAL A 97 -21.76 -10.46 28.69
C VAL A 97 -20.87 -10.79 27.50
N LEU A 98 -20.47 -12.06 27.39
CA LEU A 98 -19.53 -12.52 26.36
C LEU A 98 -20.07 -12.36 24.92
N GLU A 99 -19.14 -12.15 23.99
CA GLU A 99 -19.35 -11.99 22.55
C GLU A 99 -20.47 -10.99 22.18
N THR A 100 -20.59 -9.91 22.96
CA THR A 100 -21.66 -8.92 22.84
C THR A 100 -21.11 -7.50 22.89
N HIS A 101 -21.55 -6.66 21.94
CA HIS A 101 -21.35 -5.21 21.98
C HIS A 101 -22.48 -4.58 22.80
N HIS A 102 -22.11 -3.79 23.81
CA HIS A 102 -23.07 -3.12 24.68
C HIS A 102 -23.37 -1.74 24.08
N ARG A 103 -24.18 -1.72 23.01
CA ARG A 103 -24.53 -0.50 22.28
C ARG A 103 -25.32 0.47 23.15
N GLY A 104 -25.11 1.78 22.96
CA GLY A 104 -25.66 2.85 23.79
C GLY A 104 -25.07 2.95 25.20
N SER A 105 -23.97 2.24 25.49
CA SER A 105 -23.34 2.27 26.81
C SER A 105 -21.85 2.63 26.78
N TYR A 106 -21.29 2.98 27.93
CA TYR A 106 -19.85 3.14 28.11
C TYR A 106 -19.38 2.48 29.41
N LEU A 107 -18.13 2.03 29.41
CA LEU A 107 -17.42 1.56 30.60
C LEU A 107 -16.31 2.56 30.92
N LEU A 108 -16.23 3.00 32.17
CA LEU A 108 -15.12 3.81 32.67
C LEU A 108 -14.12 2.90 33.38
N VAL A 109 -12.84 2.97 33.00
CA VAL A 109 -11.78 2.13 33.58
C VAL A 109 -10.51 2.90 33.90
N ARG A 110 -9.76 2.40 34.88
CA ARG A 110 -8.39 2.82 35.21
C ARG A 110 -7.39 1.73 34.82
N CYS A 111 -6.27 2.08 34.21
CA CYS A 111 -5.17 1.15 33.94
C CYS A 111 -4.52 0.70 35.26
N ALA A 112 -4.56 -0.61 35.51
CA ALA A 112 -4.04 -1.25 36.72
C ALA A 112 -2.66 -1.89 36.51
N THR A 113 -2.11 -1.84 35.29
CA THR A 113 -0.76 -2.30 34.94
C THR A 113 -0.14 -1.41 33.86
N ARG A 114 1.19 -1.47 33.72
CA ARG A 114 1.88 -1.09 32.47
C ARG A 114 1.31 -1.85 31.26
N GLN A 115 1.48 -1.32 30.05
CA GLN A 115 1.13 -2.03 28.83
C GLN A 115 2.08 -3.20 28.50
N ASP A 116 1.54 -4.20 27.81
CA ASP A 116 2.23 -5.22 27.00
C ASP A 116 1.79 -5.06 25.54
N SER A 117 2.67 -5.35 24.58
CA SER A 117 2.42 -5.11 23.15
C SER A 117 2.77 -6.35 22.34
N MET A 118 1.85 -6.83 21.50
CA MET A 118 2.09 -7.97 20.61
C MET A 118 1.40 -7.82 19.24
N THR A 119 0.09 -8.08 19.19
CA THR A 119 -0.78 -7.86 18.01
C THR A 119 -1.81 -6.74 18.26
N ALA A 120 -1.81 -6.22 19.48
CA ALA A 120 -2.60 -5.14 20.04
C ALA A 120 -1.85 -4.63 21.28
N ILE A 121 -2.16 -3.41 21.71
CA ILE A 121 -1.76 -2.91 23.03
C ILE A 121 -2.67 -3.55 24.06
N MET A 122 -2.10 -4.07 25.12
CA MET A 122 -2.82 -4.75 26.18
C MET A 122 -2.45 -4.18 27.54
N ALA A 123 -3.41 -4.08 28.43
CA ALA A 123 -3.19 -3.81 29.85
C ALA A 123 -4.32 -4.45 30.67
N ILE A 124 -4.09 -4.72 31.94
CA ILE A 124 -5.20 -4.96 32.86
C ILE A 124 -5.78 -3.60 33.26
N VAL A 125 -7.10 -3.49 33.17
CA VAL A 125 -7.86 -2.31 33.59
C VAL A 125 -8.88 -2.70 34.65
N GLU A 126 -9.19 -1.77 35.55
CA GLU A 126 -10.16 -1.94 36.63
C GLU A 126 -11.33 -0.96 36.52
N ASP A 127 -12.54 -1.41 36.86
CA ASP A 127 -13.71 -0.54 37.02
C ASP A 127 -13.82 -0.01 38.47
N GLU A 128 -14.81 0.86 38.73
CA GLU A 128 -15.05 1.46 40.05
C GLU A 128 -15.32 0.47 41.18
N SER A 129 -15.74 -0.76 40.84
CA SER A 129 -15.96 -1.85 41.80
C SER A 129 -14.65 -2.54 42.20
N GLY A 130 -13.52 -2.19 41.55
CA GLY A 130 -12.24 -2.86 41.65
C GLY A 130 -12.16 -4.16 40.83
N ASP A 131 -13.15 -4.42 39.97
CA ASP A 131 -13.17 -5.60 39.11
C ASP A 131 -12.26 -5.39 37.90
N VAL A 132 -11.49 -6.42 37.54
CA VAL A 132 -10.45 -6.32 36.49
C VAL A 132 -10.77 -7.12 35.23
N VAL A 133 -10.27 -6.59 34.10
CA VAL A 133 -10.33 -7.26 32.79
C VAL A 133 -9.10 -6.90 31.95
N LEU A 134 -8.73 -7.79 31.03
CA LEU A 134 -7.77 -7.49 29.97
C LEU A 134 -8.39 -6.54 28.95
N LEU A 135 -7.83 -5.34 28.78
CA LEU A 135 -8.13 -4.46 27.65
C LEU A 135 -7.21 -4.79 26.48
N GLN A 136 -7.74 -4.79 25.25
CA GLN A 136 -7.02 -5.05 24.00
C GLN A 136 -7.35 -3.97 22.96
N LEU A 137 -6.41 -3.07 22.72
CA LEU A 137 -6.54 -1.95 21.77
C LEU A 137 -5.83 -2.29 20.45
N TYR A 138 -6.63 -2.57 19.41
CA TYR A 138 -6.14 -2.87 18.08
C TYR A 138 -5.93 -1.59 17.28
N HIS A 139 -5.04 -1.65 16.28
CA HIS A 139 -4.76 -0.55 15.34
C HIS A 139 -4.19 0.76 15.94
N GLN A 140 -3.79 0.73 17.22
CA GLN A 140 -3.28 1.89 17.94
C GLN A 140 -1.74 1.93 18.09
N GLU A 141 -0.97 0.94 17.61
CA GLU A 141 0.51 0.83 17.76
C GLU A 141 1.34 1.40 16.59
N GLN A 142 2.41 2.16 16.87
CA GLN A 142 3.31 2.71 15.83
C GLN A 142 4.51 1.78 15.67
N ALA A 143 4.73 1.23 14.47
CA ALA A 143 5.96 0.47 14.20
C ALA A 143 7.25 1.32 14.40
N ASN A 144 7.15 2.65 14.27
CA ASN A 144 8.29 3.59 14.26
C ASN A 144 8.36 4.56 15.45
N ASP A 145 7.51 4.41 16.47
CA ASP A 145 7.52 5.27 17.67
C ASP A 145 7.52 4.40 18.94
N PRO A 146 8.64 3.69 19.21
CA PRO A 146 8.76 2.75 20.33
C PRO A 146 9.04 3.43 21.68
N VAL A 147 8.99 4.77 21.74
CA VAL A 147 9.45 5.58 22.88
C VAL A 147 8.34 5.83 23.90
N GLU A 148 7.07 5.71 23.50
CA GLU A 148 5.92 6.14 24.28
C GLU A 148 4.85 5.04 24.41
N ASN A 149 4.49 4.73 25.65
CA ASN A 149 3.34 3.88 25.96
C ASN A 149 2.03 4.65 25.70
N ILE A 150 1.02 3.96 25.19
CA ILE A 150 -0.33 4.50 25.03
C ILE A 150 -1.15 4.26 26.31
N LEU A 151 -0.90 3.14 27.01
CA LEU A 151 -1.47 2.85 28.32
C LEU A 151 -0.36 2.82 29.37
N GLU A 152 -0.50 3.67 30.38
CA GLU A 152 0.35 3.70 31.58
C GLU A 152 -0.52 3.48 32.82
N GLU A 153 0.08 2.94 33.89
CA GLU A 153 -0.62 2.66 35.13
C GLU A 153 -1.19 3.96 35.74
N GLY A 154 -2.44 3.90 36.21
CA GLY A 154 -3.18 5.05 36.72
C GLY A 154 -3.91 5.88 35.66
N MET A 155 -3.65 5.71 34.35
CA MET A 155 -4.43 6.39 33.31
C MET A 155 -5.90 5.97 33.35
N ILE A 156 -6.81 6.93 33.16
CA ILE A 156 -8.26 6.70 33.16
C ILE A 156 -8.80 6.92 31.75
N LEU A 157 -9.65 6.01 31.29
CA LEU A 157 -10.24 6.07 29.96
C LEU A 157 -11.68 5.55 29.94
N VAL A 158 -12.43 6.09 28.98
CA VAL A 158 -13.76 5.65 28.59
C VAL A 158 -13.61 4.66 27.43
N VAL A 159 -14.26 3.51 27.55
CA VAL A 159 -14.52 2.57 26.44
C VAL A 159 -15.98 2.74 26.02
N LYS A 160 -16.21 3.32 24.84
CA LYS A 160 -17.55 3.44 24.25
C LYS A 160 -17.99 2.07 23.70
N GLU A 161 -19.26 1.73 23.90
CA GLU A 161 -19.94 0.53 23.41
C GLU A 161 -19.16 -0.81 23.57
N PRO A 162 -18.72 -1.13 24.81
CA PRO A 162 -17.67 -2.12 25.05
C PRO A 162 -18.01 -3.52 24.50
N TYR A 163 -17.03 -4.12 23.81
CA TYR A 163 -17.10 -5.50 23.32
C TYR A 163 -16.30 -6.45 24.19
N LEU A 164 -16.99 -7.38 24.86
CA LEU A 164 -16.34 -8.39 25.71
C LEU A 164 -16.16 -9.70 24.94
N LYS A 165 -14.95 -9.96 24.43
CA LYS A 165 -14.62 -11.16 23.66
C LYS A 165 -14.08 -12.29 24.53
N VAL A 166 -14.25 -13.53 24.07
CA VAL A 166 -13.47 -14.70 24.52
C VAL A 166 -12.05 -14.62 23.92
N THR A 167 -11.04 -14.96 24.71
CA THR A 167 -9.63 -15.02 24.27
C THR A 167 -9.23 -16.46 23.91
N SER A 168 -8.16 -16.62 23.13
CA SER A 168 -7.73 -17.94 22.60
C SER A 168 -7.25 -18.93 23.68
N ASP A 169 -7.00 -18.45 24.89
CA ASP A 169 -6.69 -19.22 26.10
C ASP A 169 -7.94 -19.55 26.94
N GLY A 170 -9.14 -19.33 26.40
CA GLY A 170 -10.43 -19.59 27.07
C GLY A 170 -10.86 -18.50 28.06
N GLY A 171 -10.01 -17.50 28.31
CA GLY A 171 -10.34 -16.31 29.08
C GLY A 171 -11.27 -15.34 28.34
N PHE A 172 -11.27 -14.08 28.77
CA PHE A 172 -12.03 -13.01 28.12
C PHE A 172 -11.33 -11.66 28.30
N GLY A 173 -11.64 -10.71 27.43
CA GLY A 173 -11.09 -9.36 27.45
C GLY A 173 -11.96 -8.36 26.68
N LEU A 174 -11.81 -7.07 26.99
CA LEU A 174 -12.38 -5.99 26.20
C LEU A 174 -11.57 -5.84 24.92
N ARG A 175 -12.22 -5.85 23.76
CA ARG A 175 -11.60 -5.56 22.46
C ARG A 175 -12.14 -4.27 21.88
N VAL A 176 -11.23 -3.45 21.38
CA VAL A 176 -11.56 -2.21 20.68
C VAL A 176 -10.77 -2.18 19.37
N ASP A 177 -11.47 -2.18 18.24
CA ASP A 177 -10.89 -2.07 16.89
C ASP A 177 -10.94 -0.65 16.33
N HIS A 178 -11.88 0.17 16.77
CA HIS A 178 -12.03 1.57 16.35
C HIS A 178 -11.29 2.50 17.29
N VAL A 179 -10.46 3.39 16.73
CA VAL A 179 -9.72 4.37 17.53
C VAL A 179 -10.60 5.48 18.11
N SER A 180 -11.78 5.69 17.52
CA SER A 180 -12.81 6.64 17.99
C SER A 180 -13.60 6.17 19.21
N ASP A 181 -13.55 4.87 19.53
CA ASP A 181 -14.34 4.27 20.61
C ASP A 181 -13.61 4.31 21.97
N ILE A 182 -12.41 4.92 22.01
CA ILE A 182 -11.66 5.22 23.23
C ILE A 182 -11.57 6.73 23.44
N GLU A 183 -11.78 7.15 24.69
CA GLU A 183 -11.48 8.50 25.15
C GLU A 183 -10.58 8.45 26.39
N PHE A 184 -9.44 9.13 26.34
CA PHE A 184 -8.54 9.30 27.49
C PHE A 184 -8.96 10.53 28.29
N LEU A 185 -9.08 10.40 29.62
CA LEU A 185 -9.49 11.50 30.50
C LEU A 185 -8.27 12.28 31.02
N SER A 186 -8.45 13.59 31.19
CA SER A 186 -7.53 14.43 31.96
C SER A 186 -7.65 14.09 33.46
N PRO A 187 -6.60 14.17 34.29
CA PRO A 187 -6.70 13.91 35.74
C PRO A 187 -7.77 14.73 36.47
N ASP A 188 -8.11 15.90 35.93
CA ASP A 188 -9.08 16.84 36.49
C ASP A 188 -10.46 16.78 35.78
N ASP A 189 -10.74 15.73 34.97
CA ASP A 189 -12.04 15.53 34.29
C ASP A 189 -13.15 15.15 35.28
N ASP A 190 -14.25 15.91 35.31
CA ASP A 190 -15.40 15.73 36.22
C ASP A 190 -16.02 14.33 36.21
N ARG A 191 -15.81 13.55 35.14
CA ARG A 191 -16.29 12.17 35.03
C ARG A 191 -15.50 11.18 35.89
N ILE A 192 -14.34 11.59 36.41
CA ILE A 192 -13.47 10.74 37.24
C ILE A 192 -14.06 10.56 38.65
N PRO A 193 -14.31 9.31 39.10
CA PRO A 193 -14.81 9.01 40.43
C PRO A 193 -13.87 9.47 41.54
N ARG A 194 -14.44 9.95 42.66
CA ARG A 194 -13.67 10.35 43.87
C ARG A 194 -12.74 9.27 44.42
N VAL A 195 -13.03 7.98 44.18
CA VAL A 195 -12.15 6.85 44.58
C VAL A 195 -10.87 6.75 43.74
N TRP A 196 -10.80 7.44 42.60
CA TRP A 196 -9.65 7.49 41.70
C TRP A 196 -9.02 8.88 41.59
N GLN A 197 -9.73 9.93 42.03
CA GLN A 197 -9.15 11.26 42.25
C GLN A 197 -8.04 11.13 43.29
N GLY A 198 -6.79 11.36 42.88
CA GLY A 198 -5.68 11.53 43.82
C GLY A 198 -5.83 12.83 44.60
N THR A 199 -4.92 13.08 45.54
CA THR A 199 -4.71 14.43 46.09
C THR A 199 -4.04 15.33 45.04
N SER A 200 -4.75 15.62 43.94
CA SER A 200 -4.33 16.55 42.91
C SER A 200 -4.33 17.95 43.52
N SER A 201 -3.14 18.54 43.63
CA SER A 201 -3.04 19.99 43.84
C SER A 201 -3.30 20.64 42.49
N SER A 202 -4.18 21.65 42.44
CA SER A 202 -4.45 22.39 41.20
C SER A 202 -3.13 22.91 40.61
N ARG A 203 -2.74 22.36 39.46
CA ARG A 203 -1.46 22.66 38.83
C ARG A 203 -1.59 23.93 37.99
N THR A 204 -0.61 24.81 38.09
CA THR A 204 -0.59 26.04 37.28
C THR A 204 -0.27 25.74 35.82
N ALA A 205 -0.72 26.62 34.90
CA ALA A 205 -0.37 26.55 33.49
C ALA A 205 1.15 26.44 33.25
N LEU A 206 1.97 27.16 34.03
CA LEU A 206 3.43 27.08 33.99
C LEU A 206 3.97 25.69 34.39
N ALA A 207 3.39 25.04 35.39
CA ALA A 207 3.80 23.70 35.81
C ALA A 207 3.49 22.64 34.73
N TRP A 208 2.31 22.73 34.11
CA TRP A 208 1.93 21.90 32.97
C TRP A 208 2.79 22.14 31.73
N LYS A 209 3.07 23.41 31.41
CA LYS A 209 3.98 23.82 30.32
C LYS A 209 5.38 23.24 30.51
N THR A 210 5.90 23.24 31.74
CA THR A 210 7.23 22.72 32.07
C THR A 210 7.29 21.21 31.84
N GLU A 211 6.35 20.45 32.38
CA GLU A 211 6.23 19.00 32.13
C GLU A 211 6.02 18.67 30.64
N GLY A 212 5.22 19.46 29.92
CA GLY A 212 5.05 19.33 28.48
C GLY A 212 6.37 19.53 27.70
N ASN A 213 7.22 20.48 28.13
CA ASN A 213 8.55 20.65 27.56
C ASN A 213 9.46 19.46 27.88
N ASP A 214 9.41 18.91 29.09
CA ASP A 214 10.22 17.76 29.52
C ASP A 214 9.84 16.48 28.77
N PHE A 215 8.54 16.23 28.58
CA PHE A 215 8.06 15.14 27.73
C PHE A 215 8.44 15.35 26.26
N PHE A 216 8.35 16.59 25.75
CA PHE A 216 8.79 16.91 24.39
C PHE A 216 10.29 16.68 24.19
N GLY A 217 11.13 17.02 25.18
CA GLY A 217 12.56 16.74 25.20
C GLY A 217 12.89 15.25 25.21
N GLN A 218 12.04 14.44 25.85
CA GLN A 218 12.09 12.96 25.82
C GLN A 218 11.48 12.35 24.53
N ALA A 219 11.03 13.17 23.58
CA ALA A 219 10.27 12.75 22.39
C ALA A 219 8.93 12.01 22.69
N LYS A 220 8.40 12.10 23.92
CA LYS A 220 7.10 11.57 24.33
C LYS A 220 5.98 12.53 23.93
N TYR A 221 5.69 12.57 22.63
CA TYR A 221 4.87 13.64 22.07
C TYR A 221 3.38 13.57 22.46
N ARG A 222 2.79 12.40 22.78
CA ARG A 222 1.40 12.34 23.28
C ARG A 222 1.33 12.88 24.72
N ALA A 223 2.27 12.51 25.58
CA ALA A 223 2.38 13.01 26.94
C ALA A 223 2.61 14.52 26.94
N ALA A 224 3.49 15.03 26.06
CA ALA A 224 3.67 16.46 25.85
C ALA A 224 2.37 17.16 25.45
N ILE A 225 1.62 16.63 24.47
CA ILE A 225 0.32 17.19 24.06
C ILE A 225 -0.69 17.18 25.21
N ARG A 226 -0.79 16.09 25.98
CA ARG A 226 -1.68 16.01 27.16
C ARG A 226 -1.33 17.07 28.19
N ALA A 227 -0.05 17.20 28.55
CA ALA A 227 0.41 18.21 29.50
C ALA A 227 0.15 19.64 28.99
N TYR A 228 0.42 19.94 27.72
CA TYR A 228 0.09 21.24 27.14
C TYR A 228 -1.42 21.53 27.12
N THR A 229 -2.26 20.54 26.83
CA THR A 229 -3.72 20.70 26.91
C THR A 229 -4.17 20.98 28.35
N GLY A 230 -3.72 20.21 29.34
CA GLY A 230 -4.01 20.51 30.75
C GLY A 230 -3.53 21.91 31.18
N GLY A 231 -2.41 22.40 30.62
CA GLY A 231 -1.93 23.76 30.82
C GLY A 231 -2.81 24.85 30.20
N LEU A 232 -3.55 24.55 29.12
CA LEU A 232 -4.55 25.45 28.52
C LEU A 232 -5.88 25.40 29.28
N ASP A 233 -6.25 24.24 29.82
CA ASP A 233 -7.45 24.06 30.64
C ASP A 233 -7.29 24.71 32.04
N SER A 234 -6.04 24.89 32.51
CA SER A 234 -5.69 25.46 33.82
C SER A 234 -5.74 27.01 33.89
N SER A 235 -6.63 27.66 33.14
CA SER A 235 -6.83 29.13 33.11
C SER A 235 -5.52 29.96 32.95
N PRO A 236 -4.73 29.73 31.88
CA PRO A 236 -3.49 30.46 31.61
C PRO A 236 -3.71 31.95 31.35
N SER A 237 -2.67 32.76 31.59
CA SER A 237 -2.59 34.10 31.00
C SER A 237 -2.47 34.05 29.46
N LEU A 238 -2.76 35.15 28.76
CA LEU A 238 -2.69 35.21 27.28
C LEU A 238 -1.30 34.82 26.73
N ASP A 239 -0.21 35.27 27.38
CA ASP A 239 1.16 34.94 26.99
C ASP A 239 1.50 33.47 27.25
N GLU A 240 1.01 32.90 28.36
CA GLU A 240 1.13 31.46 28.63
C GLU A 240 0.36 30.64 27.62
N ALA A 241 -0.90 31.00 27.33
CA ALA A 241 -1.74 30.34 26.35
C ALA A 241 -1.08 30.34 24.97
N HIS A 242 -0.62 31.50 24.49
CA HIS A 242 0.10 31.61 23.22
C HIS A 242 1.36 30.73 23.19
N ALA A 243 2.18 30.75 24.25
CA ALA A 243 3.39 29.94 24.33
C ALA A 243 3.12 28.43 24.39
N ILE A 244 2.08 28.01 25.13
CA ILE A 244 1.67 26.61 25.28
C ILE A 244 1.09 26.10 23.96
N THR A 245 0.15 26.82 23.35
CA THR A 245 -0.44 26.49 22.04
C THR A 245 0.63 26.37 20.96
N LEU A 246 1.59 27.30 20.89
CA LEU A 246 2.70 27.17 19.96
C LEU A 246 3.54 25.92 20.24
N ASN A 247 3.84 25.56 21.49
CA ASN A 247 4.58 24.34 21.79
C ASN A 247 3.78 23.05 21.50
N ARG A 248 2.47 23.07 21.72
CA ARG A 248 1.55 21.98 21.38
C ARG A 248 1.48 21.75 19.87
N SER A 249 1.41 22.81 19.06
CA SER A 249 1.47 22.71 17.59
C SER A 249 2.77 22.03 17.09
N LEU A 250 3.91 22.26 17.75
CA LEU A 250 5.16 21.59 17.41
C LEU A 250 5.12 20.10 17.77
N ALA A 251 4.52 19.73 18.91
CA ALA A 251 4.31 18.33 19.28
C ALA A 251 3.36 17.61 18.29
N PHE A 252 2.30 18.30 17.84
CA PHE A 252 1.43 17.82 16.77
C PHE A 252 2.18 17.62 15.44
N ILE A 253 3.03 18.57 15.01
CA ILE A 253 3.90 18.42 13.82
C ILE A 253 4.81 17.19 13.96
N LYS A 254 5.43 16.96 15.13
CA LYS A 254 6.27 15.79 15.39
C LYS A 254 5.50 14.47 15.28
N ARG A 255 4.21 14.47 15.66
CA ARG A 255 3.28 13.35 15.47
C ARG A 255 2.70 13.21 14.06
N LYS A 256 2.91 14.18 13.16
CA LYS A 256 2.25 14.28 11.84
C LYS A 256 0.73 14.52 11.91
N ALA A 257 0.30 15.15 13.00
CA ALA A 257 -1.06 15.64 13.24
C ALA A 257 -1.13 17.09 12.75
N PHE A 258 -1.08 17.29 11.43
CA PHE A 258 -0.78 18.59 10.84
C PHE A 258 -1.99 19.54 10.87
N GLU A 259 -3.21 19.01 10.83
CA GLU A 259 -4.44 19.82 10.93
C GLU A 259 -4.61 20.46 12.32
N GLN A 260 -4.37 19.72 13.40
CA GLN A 260 -4.38 20.26 14.76
C GLN A 260 -3.23 21.24 14.98
N ALA A 261 -2.07 20.98 14.38
CA ALA A 261 -0.97 21.94 14.40
C ALA A 261 -1.34 23.27 13.71
N LEU A 262 -2.01 23.24 12.55
CA LEU A 262 -2.51 24.44 11.90
C LEU A 262 -3.57 25.15 12.74
N SER A 263 -4.53 24.41 13.31
CA SER A 263 -5.55 24.96 14.19
C SER A 263 -4.95 25.68 15.40
N ASP A 264 -3.95 25.09 16.06
CA ASP A 264 -3.22 25.72 17.17
C ASP A 264 -2.49 27.00 16.69
N ILE A 265 -1.81 26.96 15.54
CA ILE A 265 -1.03 28.10 15.05
C ILE A 265 -1.92 29.27 14.60
N ASP A 266 -3.05 28.97 13.97
CA ASP A 266 -3.97 30.00 13.47
C ASP A 266 -4.74 30.65 14.62
N ALA A 267 -5.21 29.87 15.62
CA ALA A 267 -5.75 30.41 16.86
C ALA A 267 -4.72 31.26 17.62
N ALA A 268 -3.44 30.86 17.65
CA ALA A 268 -2.38 31.66 18.26
C ALA A 268 -2.07 32.97 17.51
N ALA A 269 -2.35 33.04 16.20
CA ALA A 269 -2.13 34.20 15.33
C ALA A 269 -3.28 35.23 15.38
N GLU A 270 -4.47 34.84 15.86
CA GLU A 270 -5.56 35.79 16.13
C GLU A 270 -5.27 36.67 17.38
N ILE A 271 -4.40 36.19 18.27
CA ILE A 271 -4.04 36.88 19.53
C ILE A 271 -2.87 37.85 19.32
N THR A 272 -1.85 37.46 18.55
CA THR A 272 -0.65 38.29 18.29
C THR A 272 -0.14 38.13 16.85
N ASN A 273 0.58 39.14 16.36
CA ASN A 273 1.23 39.10 15.05
C ASN A 273 2.09 37.81 14.88
N PRO A 274 1.96 37.07 13.76
CA PRO A 274 2.67 35.80 13.57
C PRO A 274 4.18 35.91 13.76
N THR A 275 4.69 35.28 14.83
CA THR A 275 6.13 35.21 15.11
C THR A 275 6.87 34.37 14.07
N GLU A 276 8.18 34.57 13.95
CA GLU A 276 9.06 33.72 13.11
C GLU A 276 8.84 32.22 13.34
N LYS A 277 8.68 31.82 14.62
CA LYS A 277 8.42 30.43 15.02
C LYS A 277 7.04 29.95 14.57
N ALA A 278 6.01 30.80 14.65
CA ALA A 278 4.66 30.48 14.20
C ALA A 278 4.63 30.29 12.67
N LEU A 279 5.20 31.22 11.91
CA LEU A 279 5.31 31.12 10.45
C LEU A 279 6.08 29.88 9.99
N PHE A 280 7.21 29.56 10.63
CA PHE A 280 7.99 28.37 10.29
C PHE A 280 7.22 27.08 10.61
N ARG A 281 6.51 27.00 11.75
CA ARG A 281 5.65 25.86 12.10
C ARG A 281 4.45 25.74 11.15
N LYS A 282 3.83 26.84 10.73
CA LYS A 282 2.73 26.85 9.74
C LYS A 282 3.21 26.31 8.39
N ALA A 283 4.38 26.73 7.94
CA ALA A 283 5.02 26.18 6.74
C ALA A 283 5.27 24.66 6.86
N GLN A 284 5.79 24.19 8.00
CA GLN A 284 6.01 22.75 8.24
C GLN A 284 4.71 21.93 8.20
N ALA A 285 3.62 22.44 8.78
CA ALA A 285 2.33 21.76 8.77
C ALA A 285 1.69 21.75 7.37
N LEU A 286 1.71 22.87 6.64
CA LEU A 286 1.27 22.94 5.25
C LEU A 286 2.08 21.99 4.35
N TYR A 287 3.39 21.88 4.56
CA TYR A 287 4.24 20.91 3.84
C TYR A 287 3.83 19.47 4.16
N GLY A 288 3.55 19.17 5.43
CA GLY A 288 3.07 17.86 5.88
C GLY A 288 1.75 17.42 5.26
N LEU A 289 0.83 18.38 5.05
CA LEU A 289 -0.42 18.20 4.31
C LEU A 289 -0.25 18.22 2.79
N GLN A 290 0.97 18.42 2.28
CA GLN A 290 1.27 18.57 0.85
C GLN A 290 0.59 19.79 0.19
N MET A 291 0.22 20.81 0.97
CA MET A 291 -0.30 22.08 0.48
C MET A 291 0.85 22.99 0.03
N PHE A 292 1.61 22.54 -0.98
CA PHE A 292 2.90 23.13 -1.35
C PHE A 292 2.79 24.58 -1.84
N ARG A 293 1.69 24.93 -2.53
CA ARG A 293 1.41 26.31 -2.95
C ARG A 293 1.32 27.27 -1.76
N ASP A 294 0.61 26.88 -0.71
CA ASP A 294 0.36 27.74 0.45
C ASP A 294 1.57 27.73 1.40
N CYS A 295 2.25 26.58 1.52
CA CYS A 295 3.57 26.46 2.14
C CYS A 295 4.57 27.47 1.51
N CYS A 296 4.63 27.56 0.18
CA CYS A 296 5.45 28.53 -0.54
C CYS A 296 5.06 29.99 -0.23
N GLN A 297 3.78 30.30 -0.03
CA GLN A 297 3.34 31.66 0.33
C GLN A 297 3.81 32.04 1.75
N VAL A 298 3.62 31.14 2.73
CA VAL A 298 4.06 31.36 4.12
C VAL A 298 5.59 31.43 4.21
N LEU A 299 6.32 30.57 3.48
CA LEU A 299 7.78 30.61 3.45
C LEU A 299 8.33 31.87 2.76
N LYS A 300 7.65 32.38 1.74
CA LYS A 300 7.98 33.68 1.13
C LYS A 300 7.80 34.82 2.14
N GLN A 301 6.68 34.86 2.86
CA GLN A 301 6.45 35.85 3.93
C GLN A 301 7.53 35.78 5.01
N LEU A 302 7.85 34.56 5.48
CA LEU A 302 8.89 34.32 6.47
C LEU A 302 10.27 34.79 6.00
N CYS A 303 10.67 34.49 4.77
CA CYS A 303 11.95 34.93 4.20
C CYS A 303 12.04 36.45 3.99
N LEU A 304 10.91 37.14 3.82
CA LEU A 304 10.86 38.61 3.69
C LEU A 304 10.94 39.30 5.06
N ALA A 305 10.22 38.80 6.06
CA ALA A 305 10.23 39.36 7.42
C ALA A 305 11.50 39.00 8.21
N TYR A 306 12.10 37.84 7.94
CA TYR A 306 13.27 37.30 8.66
C TYR A 306 14.36 36.87 7.66
N PRO A 307 15.02 37.82 6.99
CA PRO A 307 15.91 37.55 5.86
C PRO A 307 17.17 36.76 6.20
N ASP A 308 17.58 36.69 7.47
CA ASP A 308 18.76 35.91 7.90
C ASP A 308 18.44 34.44 8.22
N ASN A 309 17.17 34.04 8.22
CA ASN A 309 16.76 32.68 8.51
C ASN A 309 17.12 31.72 7.35
N LYS A 310 18.29 31.07 7.47
CA LYS A 310 18.81 30.10 6.50
C LYS A 310 17.89 28.87 6.36
N SER A 311 17.25 28.44 7.45
CA SER A 311 16.33 27.29 7.45
C SER A 311 15.07 27.60 6.63
N ALA A 312 14.49 28.80 6.76
CA ALA A 312 13.35 29.24 5.96
C ALA A 312 13.68 29.26 4.47
N LYS A 313 14.86 29.78 4.08
CA LYS A 313 15.32 29.76 2.67
C LYS A 313 15.48 28.33 2.12
N SER A 314 16.04 27.42 2.92
CA SER A 314 16.18 26.00 2.56
C SER A 314 14.84 25.32 2.36
N GLU A 315 13.91 25.48 3.32
CA GLU A 315 12.56 24.93 3.22
C GLU A 315 11.78 25.54 2.06
N PHE A 316 12.00 26.82 1.73
CA PHE A 316 11.36 27.47 0.60
C PHE A 316 11.82 26.89 -0.75
N ALA A 317 13.13 26.70 -0.95
CA ALA A 317 13.65 26.04 -2.15
C ALA A 317 13.11 24.61 -2.31
N ARG A 318 13.00 23.88 -1.19
CA ARG A 318 12.42 22.54 -1.12
C ARG A 318 10.91 22.53 -1.45
N ALA A 319 10.13 23.46 -0.92
CA ALA A 319 8.71 23.61 -1.23
C ALA A 319 8.46 24.03 -2.69
N ILE A 320 9.29 24.91 -3.25
CA ILE A 320 9.25 25.28 -4.69
C ILE A 320 9.48 24.04 -5.57
N SER A 321 10.41 23.17 -5.19
CA SER A 321 10.70 21.92 -5.92
C SER A 321 9.47 20.99 -5.94
N ARG A 322 8.79 20.84 -4.80
CA ARG A 322 7.52 20.08 -4.71
C ARG A 322 6.40 20.69 -5.53
N HIS A 323 6.20 22.00 -5.46
CA HIS A 323 5.16 22.67 -6.25
C HIS A 323 5.46 22.62 -7.77
N SER A 324 6.74 22.61 -8.17
CA SER A 324 7.14 22.40 -9.56
C SER A 324 6.86 20.98 -10.05
N GLU A 325 7.08 19.96 -9.21
CA GLU A 325 6.70 18.58 -9.53
C GLU A 325 5.17 18.46 -9.68
N GLU A 326 4.41 18.95 -8.70
CA GLU A 326 2.94 18.96 -8.67
C GLU A 326 2.34 19.61 -9.93
N THR A 327 2.88 20.75 -10.37
CA THR A 327 2.34 21.51 -11.51
C THR A 327 2.87 21.05 -12.88
N GLN A 328 4.11 20.57 -12.98
CA GLN A 328 4.74 20.26 -14.28
C GLN A 328 4.92 18.77 -14.57
N GLY A 329 4.80 17.88 -13.58
CA GLY A 329 5.04 16.44 -13.75
C GLY A 329 6.48 16.08 -14.09
N ARG A 330 7.43 16.98 -13.83
CA ARG A 330 8.86 16.80 -14.09
C ARG A 330 9.55 16.33 -12.81
N TYR A 331 10.21 15.18 -12.90
CA TYR A 331 10.94 14.55 -11.80
C TYR A 331 12.37 14.28 -12.24
N ASP A 332 13.28 14.22 -11.27
CA ASP A 332 14.65 13.74 -11.46
C ASP A 332 14.68 12.27 -10.99
N PHE A 333 14.48 11.35 -11.92
CA PHE A 333 14.27 9.94 -11.58
C PHE A 333 15.55 9.31 -11.01
N ARG A 334 16.74 9.76 -11.44
CA ARG A 334 18.01 9.34 -10.82
C ARG A 334 18.11 9.75 -9.35
N LYS A 335 17.71 10.97 -8.98
CA LYS A 335 17.63 11.38 -7.55
C LYS A 335 16.60 10.55 -6.79
N MET A 336 15.45 10.22 -7.39
CA MET A 336 14.46 9.33 -6.77
C MET A 336 15.03 7.94 -6.48
N TYR A 337 15.73 7.32 -7.44
CA TYR A 337 16.43 6.05 -7.21
C TYR A 337 17.50 6.16 -6.10
N ALA A 338 18.32 7.22 -6.12
CA ALA A 338 19.34 7.46 -5.10
C ALA A 338 18.76 7.68 -3.69
N GLY A 339 17.56 8.28 -3.60
CA GLY A 339 16.80 8.40 -2.34
C GLY A 339 16.25 7.05 -1.88
N ALA A 340 15.56 6.31 -2.76
CA ALA A 340 14.97 5.01 -2.46
C ALA A 340 16.03 3.96 -2.06
N ALA A 341 17.25 4.07 -2.59
CA ALA A 341 18.36 3.22 -2.17
C ALA A 341 18.77 3.43 -0.70
N LYS A 342 18.70 4.68 -0.20
CA LYS A 342 19.19 5.09 1.13
C LYS A 342 18.14 5.03 2.24
N LEU A 343 16.86 5.10 1.90
CA LEU A 343 15.75 5.26 2.86
C LEU A 343 15.06 3.92 3.17
N ARG A 344 14.88 3.61 4.46
CA ARG A 344 14.10 2.45 4.95
C ARG A 344 13.18 2.93 6.09
N PRO A 345 11.86 3.06 5.87
CA PRO A 345 11.12 2.84 4.63
C PRO A 345 11.52 3.83 3.50
N PRO A 346 11.36 3.44 2.21
CA PRO A 346 11.74 4.27 1.06
C PRO A 346 10.69 5.35 0.74
N HIS A 347 10.35 6.19 1.74
CA HIS A 347 9.41 7.30 1.58
C HIS A 347 10.13 8.51 0.97
N LEU A 348 9.92 8.76 -0.31
CA LEU A 348 10.60 9.83 -1.05
C LEU A 348 10.01 11.20 -0.74
N ASP A 349 10.85 12.22 -0.65
CA ASP A 349 10.39 13.61 -0.68
C ASP A 349 10.22 14.04 -2.15
N ASN A 350 9.03 13.79 -2.69
CA ASN A 350 8.54 14.18 -4.02
C ASN A 350 7.02 14.44 -3.93
N ALA A 351 6.46 15.31 -4.77
CA ALA A 351 5.04 15.64 -4.79
C ALA A 351 4.25 14.76 -5.78
N THR A 352 2.94 14.62 -5.55
CA THR A 352 2.00 14.06 -6.53
C THR A 352 1.78 15.01 -7.70
N HIS A 353 1.91 14.52 -8.92
CA HIS A 353 1.43 15.18 -10.14
C HIS A 353 0.28 14.38 -10.74
N ILE A 354 -0.88 15.01 -10.90
CA ILE A 354 -1.99 14.46 -11.68
C ILE A 354 -1.96 15.12 -13.05
N GLY A 355 -1.70 14.31 -14.08
CA GLY A 355 -1.58 14.77 -15.46
C GLY A 355 -2.95 14.91 -16.14
N PRO A 356 -3.07 14.64 -17.45
CA PRO A 356 -4.30 14.85 -18.22
C PRO A 356 -5.34 13.76 -17.97
N VAL A 357 -5.78 13.61 -16.71
CA VAL A 357 -6.70 12.56 -16.26
C VAL A 357 -7.78 13.11 -15.32
N ALA A 358 -8.99 12.55 -15.40
CA ALA A 358 -10.11 12.89 -14.54
C ALA A 358 -10.93 11.65 -14.17
N ILE A 359 -11.51 11.64 -12.96
CA ILE A 359 -12.42 10.58 -12.54
C ILE A 359 -13.81 10.86 -13.13
N LYS A 360 -14.45 9.85 -13.70
CA LYS A 360 -15.84 9.88 -14.23
C LYS A 360 -16.52 8.55 -13.96
N ASP A 361 -17.80 8.42 -14.30
CA ASP A 361 -18.49 7.12 -14.28
C ASP A 361 -17.86 6.17 -15.31
N SER A 362 -17.71 4.89 -14.92
CA SER A 362 -17.04 3.89 -15.75
C SER A 362 -17.94 3.40 -16.89
N THR A 363 -17.35 3.24 -18.08
CA THR A 363 -17.99 2.61 -19.24
C THR A 363 -17.92 1.09 -19.19
N ILE A 364 -16.99 0.52 -18.41
CA ILE A 364 -16.76 -0.94 -18.31
C ILE A 364 -17.18 -1.55 -16.97
N SER A 365 -17.47 -0.74 -15.96
CA SER A 365 -17.91 -1.13 -14.62
C SER A 365 -19.21 -0.41 -14.24
N PRO A 366 -20.40 -0.98 -14.52
CA PRO A 366 -21.68 -0.33 -14.27
C PRO A 366 -21.87 0.07 -12.79
N GLY A 367 -22.22 1.33 -12.54
CA GLY A 367 -22.31 1.90 -11.19
C GLY A 367 -20.95 2.15 -10.50
N GLY A 368 -19.85 1.87 -11.18
CA GLY A 368 -18.49 2.19 -10.74
C GLY A 368 -17.96 3.48 -11.37
N ARG A 369 -16.81 3.94 -10.87
CA ARG A 369 -16.05 5.05 -11.45
C ARG A 369 -14.83 4.51 -12.21
N GLY A 370 -14.34 5.28 -13.16
CA GLY A 370 -13.11 5.05 -13.90
C GLY A 370 -12.25 6.31 -13.94
N LEU A 371 -10.96 6.17 -14.24
CA LEU A 371 -10.08 7.29 -14.59
C LEU A 371 -10.03 7.43 -16.11
N PHE A 372 -10.15 8.65 -16.64
CA PHE A 372 -10.25 8.93 -18.08
C PHE A 372 -9.25 9.98 -18.53
N THR A 373 -8.74 9.87 -19.75
CA THR A 373 -7.94 10.94 -20.38
C THR A 373 -8.77 12.21 -20.57
N THR A 374 -8.21 13.38 -20.29
CA THR A 374 -8.87 14.70 -20.52
C THR A 374 -8.48 15.34 -21.85
N LYS A 375 -7.33 14.95 -22.41
CA LYS A 375 -6.84 15.32 -23.75
C LYS A 375 -6.19 14.09 -24.42
N PRO A 376 -5.89 14.11 -25.73
CA PRO A 376 -5.15 13.02 -26.36
C PRO A 376 -3.75 12.85 -25.75
N VAL A 377 -3.28 11.61 -25.65
CA VAL A 377 -1.95 11.25 -25.14
C VAL A 377 -1.28 10.21 -26.04
N SER A 378 0.04 10.23 -26.10
CA SER A 378 0.88 9.29 -26.86
C SER A 378 1.38 8.14 -26.00
N ALA A 379 1.82 7.05 -26.63
CA ALA A 379 2.52 5.97 -25.93
C ALA A 379 3.76 6.52 -25.18
N GLY A 380 3.87 6.22 -23.89
CA GLY A 380 4.94 6.73 -23.03
C GLY A 380 4.65 8.05 -22.32
N ASP A 381 3.56 8.75 -22.62
CA ASP A 381 3.17 9.97 -21.91
C ASP A 381 2.85 9.69 -20.43
N LEU A 382 3.21 10.64 -19.57
CA LEU A 382 2.90 10.59 -18.13
C LEU A 382 1.41 10.88 -17.92
N LEU A 383 0.69 9.91 -17.34
CA LEU A 383 -0.71 10.06 -16.94
C LEU A 383 -0.79 10.70 -15.56
N PHE A 384 0.04 10.23 -14.63
CA PHE A 384 0.24 10.80 -13.29
C PHE A 384 1.50 10.19 -12.66
N CYS A 385 2.06 10.88 -11.67
CA CYS A 385 3.05 10.37 -10.74
C CYS A 385 2.52 10.63 -9.33
N GLU A 386 2.01 9.59 -8.66
CA GLU A 386 1.28 9.72 -7.40
C GLU A 386 2.12 9.26 -6.22
N LYS A 387 2.22 10.10 -5.19
CA LYS A 387 2.75 9.70 -3.88
C LYS A 387 1.73 8.86 -3.13
N ALA A 388 2.17 7.77 -2.52
CA ALA A 388 1.30 6.93 -1.71
C ALA A 388 0.62 7.74 -0.61
N PHE A 389 -0.68 7.53 -0.41
CA PHE A 389 -1.36 8.05 0.77
C PHE A 389 -0.78 7.44 2.04
N ALA A 390 -0.49 6.14 1.98
CA ALA A 390 0.33 5.39 2.93
C ALA A 390 1.04 4.24 2.19
N HIS A 391 2.26 3.93 2.60
CA HIS A 391 3.09 2.85 2.06
C HIS A 391 3.84 2.16 3.21
N ALA A 392 3.58 0.88 3.42
CA ALA A 392 4.21 0.04 4.42
C ALA A 392 5.27 -0.86 3.73
N HIS A 393 6.50 -0.81 4.24
CA HIS A 393 7.66 -1.44 3.60
C HIS A 393 8.09 -2.70 4.36
N ALA A 394 8.14 -3.83 3.65
CA ALA A 394 8.76 -5.05 4.14
C ALA A 394 10.28 -4.93 3.96
N SER A 395 11.01 -4.85 5.07
CA SER A 395 12.48 -4.85 5.04
C SER A 395 13.00 -6.26 4.75
N GLU A 396 13.86 -6.40 3.74
CA GLU A 396 14.60 -7.64 3.49
C GLU A 396 15.65 -7.93 4.59
N ALA A 397 16.00 -6.92 5.40
CA ALA A 397 16.98 -7.03 6.48
C ALA A 397 16.37 -7.62 7.76
N ALA A 398 16.21 -8.94 7.78
CA ALA A 398 16.02 -9.70 9.02
C ALA A 398 17.30 -9.63 9.87
N GLY A 399 17.36 -8.69 10.82
CA GLY A 399 18.52 -8.55 11.71
C GLY A 399 18.77 -7.17 12.34
N THR A 400 17.84 -6.22 12.27
CA THR A 400 17.97 -4.94 13.01
C THR A 400 16.78 -4.69 13.92
N THR A 401 17.11 -4.36 15.18
CA THR A 401 16.40 -3.80 16.37
C THR A 401 14.90 -3.41 16.37
N SER A 402 14.13 -3.56 15.29
CA SER A 402 12.67 -3.38 15.26
C SER A 402 11.96 -4.42 16.13
N ARG A 403 11.02 -3.96 16.97
CA ARG A 403 10.09 -4.85 17.72
C ARG A 403 9.00 -5.46 16.83
N ALA A 404 8.80 -4.95 15.61
CA ALA A 404 7.81 -5.46 14.67
C ALA A 404 8.46 -6.36 13.61
N PRO A 405 7.88 -7.54 13.30
CA PRO A 405 8.38 -8.43 12.26
C PRO A 405 8.18 -7.84 10.87
N ALA A 406 9.17 -8.03 9.98
CA ALA A 406 9.19 -7.44 8.65
C ALA A 406 8.07 -7.90 7.71
N VAL A 407 7.42 -9.03 8.02
CA VAL A 407 6.31 -9.63 7.29
C VAL A 407 5.29 -10.20 8.30
N THR A 408 4.02 -9.88 8.09
CA THR A 408 2.90 -10.40 8.89
C THR A 408 1.99 -11.28 8.05
N LEU A 409 1.39 -12.30 8.65
CA LEU A 409 0.30 -13.08 8.08
C LEU A 409 -1.02 -12.44 8.53
N LEU A 410 -1.85 -11.99 7.60
CA LEU A 410 -3.17 -11.45 7.90
C LEU A 410 -4.24 -12.48 7.54
N VAL A 411 -4.94 -12.97 8.56
CA VAL A 411 -6.04 -13.94 8.42
C VAL A 411 -7.37 -13.18 8.52
N ASP A 412 -8.06 -13.04 7.39
CA ASP A 412 -9.38 -12.39 7.32
C ASP A 412 -10.49 -13.43 7.13
N THR A 413 -11.33 -13.56 8.16
CA THR A 413 -12.46 -14.49 8.17
C THR A 413 -13.72 -13.95 7.50
N ASN A 414 -13.75 -12.65 7.16
CA ASN A 414 -14.88 -12.03 6.44
C ASN A 414 -14.77 -12.21 4.93
N SER A 415 -13.55 -12.29 4.39
CA SER A 415 -13.29 -12.45 2.94
C SER A 415 -12.74 -13.82 2.55
N ASP A 416 -12.55 -14.72 3.51
CA ASP A 416 -11.90 -16.03 3.36
C ASP A 416 -10.54 -15.93 2.68
N ARG A 417 -9.65 -15.12 3.29
CA ARG A 417 -8.32 -14.87 2.77
C ARG A 417 -7.25 -14.95 3.84
N VAL A 418 -6.08 -15.40 3.39
CA VAL A 418 -4.83 -15.23 4.11
C VAL A 418 -3.86 -14.49 3.18
N THR A 419 -3.41 -13.31 3.60
CA THR A 419 -2.40 -12.51 2.89
C THR A 419 -1.13 -12.43 3.72
N MET A 420 0.02 -12.36 3.06
CA MET A 420 1.32 -12.27 3.72
C MET A 420 2.05 -10.98 3.27
N GLY A 421 2.52 -10.18 4.22
CA GLY A 421 3.15 -8.89 3.94
C GLY A 421 2.86 -7.84 5.00
N THR A 422 2.62 -6.62 4.54
CA THR A 422 2.58 -5.39 5.36
C THR A 422 1.18 -4.81 5.56
N GLU A 423 0.13 -5.53 5.17
CA GLU A 423 -1.24 -5.01 5.16
C GLU A 423 -1.76 -4.55 6.53
N GLN A 424 -1.35 -5.24 7.60
CA GLN A 424 -1.69 -4.84 8.97
C GLN A 424 -1.05 -3.49 9.34
N GLU A 425 0.21 -3.26 8.97
CA GLU A 425 0.88 -1.99 9.23
C GLU A 425 0.31 -0.88 8.34
N LEU A 426 0.02 -1.17 7.07
CA LEU A 426 -0.67 -0.24 6.17
C LEU A 426 -2.03 0.19 6.77
N THR A 427 -2.76 -0.74 7.40
CA THR A 427 -4.01 -0.46 8.10
C THR A 427 -3.78 0.51 9.27
N ASN A 428 -2.79 0.23 10.14
CA ASN A 428 -2.43 1.09 11.28
C ASN A 428 -2.04 2.51 10.82
N MET A 429 -1.23 2.61 9.76
CA MET A 429 -0.78 3.88 9.18
C MET A 429 -1.96 4.72 8.67
N ILE A 430 -2.91 4.10 7.95
CA ILE A 430 -4.06 4.80 7.39
C ILE A 430 -5.01 5.27 8.49
N ILE A 431 -5.45 4.37 9.38
CA ILE A 431 -6.39 4.67 10.48
C ILE A 431 -5.96 5.93 11.25
N ARG A 432 -4.68 6.03 11.57
CA ARG A 432 -4.14 7.21 12.27
C ARG A 432 -3.97 8.43 11.40
N LYS A 433 -3.56 8.27 10.15
CA LYS A 433 -3.47 9.42 9.26
C LYS A 433 -4.84 10.07 9.07
N LEU A 434 -5.92 9.28 9.10
CA LEU A 434 -7.29 9.77 9.11
C LEU A 434 -7.70 10.38 10.47
N HIS A 435 -7.38 9.74 11.59
CA HIS A 435 -7.65 10.29 12.93
C HIS A 435 -6.92 11.62 13.19
N ASP A 436 -5.62 11.64 12.91
CA ASP A 436 -4.75 12.80 13.16
C ASP A 436 -4.86 13.84 12.03
N ASN A 437 -5.51 13.57 10.90
CA ASN A 437 -5.78 14.57 9.84
C ASN A 437 -7.16 14.30 9.18
N PRO A 438 -8.28 14.65 9.84
CA PRO A 438 -9.63 14.31 9.40
C PRO A 438 -10.03 14.83 8.00
N SER A 439 -9.52 15.97 7.54
CA SER A 439 -9.83 16.47 6.19
C SER A 439 -9.41 15.48 5.09
N LEU A 440 -8.41 14.64 5.37
CA LEU A 440 -7.92 13.61 4.45
C LEU A 440 -8.83 12.37 4.37
N ALA A 441 -9.83 12.22 5.25
CA ALA A 441 -10.68 11.03 5.33
C ALA A 441 -11.34 10.67 3.99
N SER A 442 -11.92 11.65 3.30
CA SER A 442 -12.62 11.47 2.01
C SER A 442 -11.70 10.93 0.90
N THR A 443 -10.40 11.17 0.98
CA THR A 443 -9.39 10.68 0.01
C THR A 443 -9.29 9.15 0.03
N VAL A 444 -9.56 8.52 1.17
CA VAL A 444 -9.54 7.05 1.32
C VAL A 444 -10.96 6.48 1.39
N THR A 445 -11.82 7.03 2.25
CA THR A 445 -13.16 6.49 2.53
C THR A 445 -14.09 6.48 1.31
N SER A 446 -13.85 7.36 0.32
CA SER A 446 -14.59 7.34 -0.94
C SER A 446 -14.13 6.26 -1.94
N LEU A 447 -13.07 5.50 -1.67
CA LEU A 447 -12.59 4.43 -2.56
C LEU A 447 -13.49 3.18 -2.51
N HIS A 448 -13.35 2.28 -3.49
CA HIS A 448 -14.28 1.16 -3.65
C HIS A 448 -14.20 0.15 -2.48
N HIS A 449 -15.24 0.08 -1.65
CA HIS A 449 -15.36 -0.87 -0.52
C HIS A 449 -16.25 -2.09 -0.82
N GLY A 450 -16.75 -2.25 -2.04
CA GLY A 450 -17.70 -3.31 -2.40
C GLY A 450 -19.04 -3.13 -1.68
N SER A 451 -19.61 -4.20 -1.12
CA SER A 451 -20.91 -4.20 -0.44
C SER A 451 -20.89 -3.70 1.01
N TYR A 452 -19.73 -3.35 1.56
CA TYR A 452 -19.62 -2.85 2.94
C TYR A 452 -20.40 -1.53 3.09
N GLN A 453 -21.19 -1.40 4.16
CA GLN A 453 -21.97 -0.19 4.45
C GLN A 453 -21.23 0.65 5.52
N PRO A 454 -20.67 1.81 5.16
CA PRO A 454 -20.05 2.71 6.14
C PRO A 454 -21.11 3.38 7.02
N VAL A 455 -20.69 3.86 8.20
CA VAL A 455 -21.47 4.84 8.97
C VAL A 455 -21.53 6.18 8.22
N GLU A 456 -22.64 6.90 8.36
CA GLU A 456 -22.85 8.20 7.70
C GLU A 456 -22.13 9.35 8.43
N GLN A 457 -22.01 9.25 9.75
CA GLN A 457 -21.39 10.26 10.60
C GLN A 457 -19.86 10.25 10.44
N THR A 458 -19.28 11.41 10.12
CA THR A 458 -17.82 11.60 10.02
C THR A 458 -17.18 12.01 11.35
N SER A 459 -17.97 12.52 12.30
CA SER A 459 -17.51 12.95 13.62
C SER A 459 -18.62 12.87 14.67
N VAL A 460 -18.21 12.77 15.94
CA VAL A 460 -19.06 12.82 17.14
C VAL A 460 -18.26 13.49 18.26
N ASP A 461 -18.90 14.28 19.13
CA ASP A 461 -18.23 15.02 20.22
C ASP A 461 -17.00 15.86 19.76
N ASN A 462 -17.08 16.46 18.56
CA ASN A 462 -15.98 17.16 17.86
C ASN A 462 -14.73 16.29 17.56
N ARG A 463 -14.86 14.96 17.57
CA ARG A 463 -13.78 14.00 17.23
C ARG A 463 -14.11 13.20 15.97
N PRO A 464 -13.12 12.84 15.15
CA PRO A 464 -13.33 12.05 13.94
C PRO A 464 -13.77 10.62 14.27
N ILE A 465 -14.77 10.11 13.55
CA ILE A 465 -15.17 8.70 13.59
C ILE A 465 -14.31 7.93 12.60
N ILE A 466 -13.67 6.85 13.06
CA ILE A 466 -12.78 6.03 12.21
C ILE A 466 -13.29 4.59 12.14
N ASP A 467 -13.98 4.29 11.04
CA ASP A 467 -14.38 2.93 10.71
C ASP A 467 -13.17 2.10 10.22
N THR A 468 -12.58 1.37 11.16
CA THR A 468 -11.50 0.41 10.94
C THR A 468 -11.87 -0.65 9.89
N PHE A 469 -13.10 -1.17 9.89
CA PHE A 469 -13.48 -2.24 8.98
C PHE A 469 -13.71 -1.72 7.55
N LEU A 470 -14.26 -0.51 7.39
CA LEU A 470 -14.27 0.22 6.13
C LEU A 470 -12.85 0.41 5.59
N VAL A 471 -11.92 0.93 6.40
CA VAL A 471 -10.51 1.14 5.99
C VAL A 471 -9.87 -0.18 5.54
N ARG A 472 -10.05 -1.26 6.32
CA ARG A 472 -9.55 -2.59 5.97
C ARG A 472 -10.14 -3.12 4.66
N ARG A 473 -11.45 -2.90 4.44
CA ARG A 473 -12.14 -3.31 3.21
C ARG A 473 -11.64 -2.53 1.99
N ILE A 474 -11.40 -1.23 2.15
CA ILE A 474 -10.79 -0.38 1.12
C ILE A 474 -9.38 -0.88 0.79
N ILE A 475 -8.54 -1.15 1.80
CA ILE A 475 -7.20 -1.72 1.58
C ILE A 475 -7.28 -3.04 0.79
N ALA A 476 -8.18 -3.95 1.17
CA ALA A 476 -8.31 -5.25 0.51
C ALA A 476 -8.64 -5.17 -0.99
N LEU A 477 -9.34 -4.12 -1.42
CA LEU A 477 -9.78 -3.94 -2.82
C LEU A 477 -8.90 -2.97 -3.61
N ASN A 478 -8.29 -1.97 -2.97
CA ASN A 478 -7.65 -0.81 -3.62
C ASN A 478 -6.13 -0.72 -3.40
N SER A 479 -5.54 -1.49 -2.48
CA SER A 479 -4.08 -1.47 -2.24
C SER A 479 -3.30 -2.22 -3.31
N PHE A 480 -2.02 -1.88 -3.44
CA PHE A 480 -1.07 -2.47 -4.37
C PHE A 480 0.09 -3.07 -3.58
N GLY A 481 0.42 -4.32 -3.86
CA GLY A 481 1.76 -4.84 -3.57
C GLY A 481 2.76 -4.16 -4.50
N CYS A 482 3.91 -3.73 -3.97
CA CYS A 482 4.89 -2.97 -4.73
C CYS A 482 6.34 -3.43 -4.45
N PRO A 483 7.22 -3.43 -5.45
CA PRO A 483 8.66 -3.58 -5.24
C PRO A 483 9.26 -2.30 -4.65
N LEU A 484 10.51 -2.38 -4.18
CA LEU A 484 11.30 -1.18 -3.87
C LEU A 484 11.41 -0.25 -5.10
N ASN A 485 11.57 -0.83 -6.29
CA ASN A 485 11.41 -0.14 -7.56
C ASN A 485 11.23 -1.13 -8.74
N SER A 486 10.61 -0.65 -9.83
CA SER A 486 10.34 -1.49 -11.01
C SER A 486 11.60 -1.85 -11.82
N ARG A 487 12.60 -0.96 -11.88
CA ARG A 487 13.87 -1.22 -12.59
C ARG A 487 14.62 -2.43 -12.03
N GLN A 488 14.74 -2.51 -10.71
CA GLN A 488 15.33 -3.63 -10.00
C GLN A 488 14.50 -4.91 -10.20
N SER A 489 13.17 -4.79 -10.26
CA SER A 489 12.29 -5.93 -10.56
C SER A 489 12.56 -6.48 -11.97
N HIS A 490 12.63 -5.61 -12.98
CA HIS A 490 12.99 -5.95 -14.37
C HIS A 490 14.38 -6.60 -14.46
N LEU A 491 15.39 -6.03 -13.78
CA LEU A 491 16.74 -6.62 -13.70
C LEU A 491 16.77 -7.97 -12.97
N SER A 492 15.94 -8.16 -11.94
CA SER A 492 15.83 -9.45 -11.23
C SER A 492 15.21 -10.55 -12.10
N LEU A 493 14.23 -10.22 -12.95
CA LEU A 493 13.63 -11.15 -13.93
C LEU A 493 14.64 -11.64 -14.98
N ALA A 494 15.71 -10.87 -15.22
CA ALA A 494 16.82 -11.28 -16.06
C ALA A 494 17.84 -12.20 -15.37
N THR A 495 17.78 -12.39 -14.03
CA THR A 495 18.82 -13.09 -13.27
C THR A 495 18.30 -14.19 -12.34
N LYS A 496 17.02 -14.16 -11.95
CA LYS A 496 16.40 -15.18 -11.10
C LYS A 496 15.01 -15.56 -11.63
N PRO A 497 14.64 -16.84 -11.66
CA PRO A 497 13.29 -17.26 -11.99
C PRO A 497 12.32 -16.72 -10.92
N LYS A 498 11.36 -15.89 -11.32
CA LYS A 498 10.29 -15.48 -10.40
C LYS A 498 9.23 -16.56 -10.35
N THR A 499 9.05 -17.17 -9.18
CA THR A 499 7.86 -17.98 -8.88
C THR A 499 6.64 -17.13 -8.51
N GLU A 500 6.83 -15.86 -8.14
CA GLU A 500 5.75 -15.03 -7.58
C GLU A 500 5.65 -13.62 -8.19
N SER A 501 4.44 -13.29 -8.66
CA SER A 501 4.02 -11.94 -9.05
C SER A 501 3.69 -11.04 -7.86
N ALA A 502 3.85 -11.55 -6.63
CA ALA A 502 3.45 -10.88 -5.41
C ALA A 502 4.58 -10.07 -4.77
N PHE A 503 4.20 -9.12 -3.92
CA PHE A 503 5.11 -8.32 -3.09
C PHE A 503 4.64 -8.26 -1.64
N TYR A 504 5.60 -8.21 -0.71
CA TYR A 504 5.36 -8.06 0.74
C TYR A 504 5.11 -6.60 1.16
N SER A 505 5.78 -5.64 0.51
CA SER A 505 5.50 -4.21 0.70
C SER A 505 4.19 -3.84 0.03
N SER A 506 3.41 -2.94 0.64
CA SER A 506 2.10 -2.55 0.14
C SER A 506 1.78 -1.08 0.40
N GLY A 507 0.95 -0.48 -0.44
CA GLY A 507 0.48 0.89 -0.27
C GLY A 507 -0.85 1.16 -0.95
N ILE A 508 -1.37 2.38 -0.76
CA ILE A 508 -2.58 2.85 -1.43
C ILE A 508 -2.32 4.20 -2.12
N TRP A 509 -2.74 4.28 -3.39
CA TRP A 509 -2.55 5.42 -4.29
C TRP A 509 -3.93 5.81 -4.82
N PRO A 510 -4.63 6.77 -4.17
CA PRO A 510 -6.05 7.03 -4.37
C PRO A 510 -6.50 7.30 -5.80
N LYS A 511 -5.74 8.06 -6.62
CA LYS A 511 -6.09 8.27 -8.03
C LYS A 511 -5.84 7.02 -8.85
N ALA A 512 -4.75 6.32 -8.60
CA ALA A 512 -4.44 5.07 -9.25
C ALA A 512 -5.50 3.98 -8.98
N SER A 513 -6.08 3.93 -7.77
CA SER A 513 -7.19 3.04 -7.40
C SER A 513 -8.48 3.23 -8.21
N HIS A 514 -8.60 4.27 -9.05
CA HIS A 514 -9.73 4.49 -9.96
C HIS A 514 -9.55 3.86 -11.36
N LEU A 515 -8.39 3.31 -11.70
CA LEU A 515 -8.22 2.59 -12.97
C LEU A 515 -8.88 1.21 -12.89
N ASN A 516 -9.73 0.88 -13.86
CA ASN A 516 -10.43 -0.40 -13.94
C ASN A 516 -9.58 -1.50 -14.61
N HIS A 517 -10.04 -2.75 -14.53
CA HIS A 517 -9.32 -3.87 -15.13
C HIS A 517 -9.72 -4.16 -16.57
N THR A 518 -8.73 -4.31 -17.46
CA THR A 518 -8.85 -5.13 -18.67
C THR A 518 -7.57 -5.93 -18.90
N CYS A 519 -7.64 -7.10 -19.53
CA CYS A 519 -6.44 -7.90 -19.85
C CYS A 519 -5.62 -7.28 -21.00
N THR A 520 -6.23 -6.41 -21.81
CA THR A 520 -5.60 -5.68 -22.92
C THR A 520 -5.43 -4.20 -22.58
N SER A 521 -4.75 -3.93 -21.46
CA SER A 521 -4.63 -2.63 -20.80
C SER A 521 -4.08 -1.49 -21.67
N ASN A 522 -4.52 -0.27 -21.38
CA ASN A 522 -4.05 0.95 -22.06
C ASN A 522 -3.19 1.87 -21.16
N ALA A 523 -3.06 1.55 -19.87
CA ALA A 523 -2.13 2.15 -18.92
C ALA A 523 -1.21 1.10 -18.28
N HIS A 524 0.01 1.51 -17.95
CA HIS A 524 1.00 0.72 -17.20
C HIS A 524 1.41 1.45 -15.92
N ARG A 525 1.83 0.70 -14.89
CA ARG A 525 2.30 1.23 -13.60
C ARG A 525 3.72 0.79 -13.29
N SER A 526 4.48 1.66 -12.65
CA SER A 526 5.76 1.33 -12.07
C SER A 526 5.97 2.07 -10.75
N PHE A 527 7.04 1.70 -10.03
CA PHE A 527 7.30 2.21 -8.69
C PHE A 527 8.76 2.66 -8.53
N ILE A 528 8.96 3.71 -7.72
CA ILE A 528 10.25 4.04 -7.09
C ILE A 528 9.93 4.47 -5.65
N GLY A 529 10.27 3.63 -4.66
CA GLY A 529 9.85 3.85 -3.27
C GLY A 529 8.32 3.90 -3.13
N ASP A 530 7.81 4.94 -2.48
CA ASP A 530 6.36 5.19 -2.33
C ASP A 530 5.73 6.02 -3.46
N MET A 531 6.47 6.29 -4.55
CA MET A 531 5.96 6.96 -5.74
C MET A 531 5.52 5.93 -6.79
N MET A 532 4.27 6.01 -7.23
CA MET A 532 3.74 5.24 -8.37
C MET A 532 3.72 6.12 -9.62
N ILE A 533 4.34 5.64 -10.70
CA ILE A 533 4.37 6.32 -11.99
C ILE A 533 3.43 5.57 -12.94
N ALA A 534 2.50 6.30 -13.58
CA ALA A 534 1.56 5.72 -14.54
C ALA A 534 1.72 6.34 -15.92
N ARG A 535 1.76 5.50 -16.96
CA ARG A 535 1.96 5.93 -18.36
C ARG A 535 1.01 5.24 -19.33
N ALA A 536 0.68 5.94 -20.41
CA ALA A 536 -0.10 5.38 -21.50
C ALA A 536 0.71 4.33 -22.27
N THR A 537 0.14 3.15 -22.52
CA THR A 537 0.81 2.06 -23.27
C THR A 537 0.74 2.23 -24.78
N ARG A 538 -0.12 3.14 -25.24
CA ARG A 538 -0.48 3.38 -26.63
C ARG A 538 -0.94 4.82 -26.81
N ASN A 539 -1.10 5.25 -28.06
CA ASN A 539 -1.79 6.51 -28.35
C ASN A 539 -3.28 6.38 -27.98
N LEU A 540 -3.83 7.35 -27.25
CA LEU A 540 -5.20 7.37 -26.76
C LEU A 540 -5.86 8.72 -27.05
N PRO A 541 -7.10 8.76 -27.60
CA PRO A 541 -7.85 10.00 -27.71
C PRO A 541 -8.30 10.51 -26.33
N ALA A 542 -8.77 11.76 -26.27
CA ALA A 542 -9.44 12.32 -25.10
C ALA A 542 -10.71 11.52 -24.77
N GLY A 543 -11.06 11.45 -23.48
CA GLY A 543 -12.24 10.71 -23.02
C GLY A 543 -12.10 9.19 -23.01
N THR A 544 -10.88 8.65 -23.15
CA THR A 544 -10.64 7.20 -23.08
C THR A 544 -10.53 6.75 -21.63
N GLU A 545 -11.29 5.72 -21.23
CA GLU A 545 -11.15 5.10 -19.91
C GLU A 545 -9.80 4.37 -19.80
N LEU A 546 -9.07 4.65 -18.72
CA LEU A 546 -7.75 4.10 -18.43
C LEU A 546 -7.87 2.81 -17.62
N THR A 547 -7.18 1.78 -18.09
CA THR A 547 -7.28 0.42 -17.57
C THR A 547 -5.91 -0.26 -17.50
N TRP A 548 -5.77 -1.14 -16.51
CA TRP A 548 -4.53 -1.86 -16.22
C TRP A 548 -4.81 -3.26 -15.63
N TRP A 549 -3.76 -4.01 -15.30
CA TRP A 549 -3.91 -5.35 -14.73
C TRP A 549 -4.14 -5.30 -13.22
N TYR A 550 -5.26 -5.88 -12.75
CA TYR A 550 -5.48 -6.16 -11.31
C TYR A 550 -4.78 -7.46 -10.89
N HIS A 551 -4.74 -8.37 -11.86
CA HIS A 551 -3.98 -9.61 -11.89
C HIS A 551 -3.49 -9.76 -13.36
N PRO A 552 -2.23 -10.14 -13.61
CA PRO A 552 -1.74 -10.38 -14.96
C PRO A 552 -2.48 -11.58 -15.60
N PRO A 553 -2.68 -11.61 -16.92
CA PRO A 553 -3.13 -12.80 -17.61
C PRO A 553 -2.10 -13.93 -17.45
N PRO A 554 -2.52 -15.19 -17.29
CA PRO A 554 -1.62 -16.32 -17.12
C PRO A 554 -0.79 -16.54 -18.40
N VAL A 555 0.49 -16.82 -18.23
CA VAL A 555 1.42 -17.14 -19.34
C VAL A 555 1.09 -18.49 -19.96
N GLU A 556 0.58 -19.43 -19.15
CA GLU A 556 0.14 -20.75 -19.64
C GLU A 556 -1.32 -20.74 -20.12
N PRO A 557 -1.69 -21.56 -21.12
CA PRO A 557 -3.08 -21.71 -21.56
C PRO A 557 -3.95 -22.33 -20.45
N VAL A 558 -4.89 -21.57 -19.91
CA VAL A 558 -5.88 -22.05 -18.91
C VAL A 558 -7.32 -21.87 -19.41
N PRO A 559 -8.30 -22.62 -18.90
CA PRO A 559 -9.72 -22.40 -19.19
C PRO A 559 -10.23 -21.02 -18.76
N TYR A 560 -11.32 -20.57 -19.35
CA TYR A 560 -11.93 -19.25 -19.06
C TYR A 560 -12.23 -19.04 -17.57
N LEU A 561 -12.82 -20.02 -16.88
CA LEU A 561 -13.19 -19.88 -15.47
C LEU A 561 -11.97 -19.74 -14.56
N GLU A 562 -10.90 -20.51 -14.81
CA GLU A 562 -9.62 -20.36 -14.09
C GLU A 562 -9.00 -18.98 -14.32
N HIS A 563 -9.02 -18.47 -15.56
CA HIS A 563 -8.56 -17.12 -15.86
C HIS A 563 -9.36 -16.04 -15.10
N GLN A 564 -10.65 -16.26 -14.85
CA GLN A 564 -11.50 -15.32 -14.09
C GLN A 564 -11.45 -15.52 -12.56
N LYS A 565 -10.98 -16.66 -12.05
CA LYS A 565 -11.07 -17.07 -10.63
C LYS A 565 -10.62 -15.96 -9.67
N VAL A 566 -9.45 -15.36 -9.91
CA VAL A 566 -8.87 -14.31 -9.05
C VAL A 566 -9.70 -13.02 -9.06
N LEU A 567 -10.20 -12.61 -10.23
CA LEU A 567 -11.02 -11.40 -10.38
C LEU A 567 -12.37 -11.56 -9.67
N LEU A 568 -13.03 -12.70 -9.88
CA LEU A 568 -14.31 -13.02 -9.28
C LEU A 568 -14.21 -13.15 -7.76
N ARG A 569 -13.22 -13.90 -7.24
CA ARG A 569 -13.01 -14.10 -5.79
C ARG A 569 -12.60 -12.81 -5.06
N THR A 570 -11.94 -11.86 -5.73
CA THR A 570 -11.40 -10.66 -5.08
C THR A 570 -12.29 -9.43 -5.23
N TRP A 571 -12.76 -9.16 -6.45
CA TRP A 571 -13.50 -7.94 -6.78
C TRP A 571 -14.94 -8.21 -7.27
N GLY A 572 -15.39 -9.47 -7.31
CA GLY A 572 -16.78 -9.82 -7.60
C GLY A 572 -17.22 -9.66 -9.06
N PHE A 573 -16.30 -9.51 -10.02
CA PHE A 573 -16.63 -9.34 -11.44
C PHE A 573 -15.87 -10.30 -12.36
N MET A 574 -16.41 -10.47 -13.57
CA MET A 574 -15.73 -11.14 -14.70
C MET A 574 -15.39 -10.12 -15.79
N CYS A 575 -14.14 -10.16 -16.27
CA CYS A 575 -13.65 -9.34 -17.36
C CYS A 575 -14.30 -9.74 -18.70
N LYS A 576 -14.71 -8.74 -19.49
CA LYS A 576 -15.42 -8.90 -20.78
C LYS A 576 -14.64 -8.39 -21.99
N CYS A 577 -13.33 -8.12 -21.82
CA CYS A 577 -12.43 -7.66 -22.87
C CYS A 577 -12.29 -8.69 -24.02
N ALA A 578 -11.70 -8.27 -25.15
CA ALA A 578 -11.55 -9.10 -26.34
C ALA A 578 -10.89 -10.47 -26.05
N LEU A 579 -9.80 -10.47 -25.28
CA LEU A 579 -9.08 -11.69 -24.87
C LEU A 579 -9.97 -12.63 -24.04
N CYS A 580 -10.68 -12.09 -23.04
CA CYS A 580 -11.61 -12.88 -22.23
C CYS A 580 -12.79 -13.45 -23.04
N ARG A 581 -13.28 -12.70 -24.04
CA ARG A 581 -14.37 -13.11 -24.93
C ARG A 581 -13.93 -14.23 -25.87
N ASP A 582 -12.74 -14.13 -26.47
CA ASP A 582 -12.16 -15.20 -27.28
C ASP A 582 -11.88 -16.46 -26.46
N LEU A 583 -11.32 -16.30 -25.25
CA LEU A 583 -11.06 -17.43 -24.35
C LEU A 583 -12.35 -18.15 -23.92
N ARG A 584 -13.43 -17.41 -23.61
CA ARG A 584 -14.75 -17.99 -23.30
C ARG A 584 -15.32 -18.81 -24.47
N ASN A 585 -15.03 -18.40 -25.71
CA ASN A 585 -15.49 -19.06 -26.92
C ASN A 585 -14.51 -20.13 -27.45
N THR A 586 -13.37 -20.34 -26.78
CA THR A 586 -12.36 -21.33 -27.17
C THR A 586 -12.70 -22.69 -26.55
N PRO A 587 -12.92 -23.75 -27.35
CA PRO A 587 -13.19 -25.09 -26.81
C PRO A 587 -12.05 -25.61 -25.95
N GLU A 588 -12.37 -26.36 -24.89
CA GLU A 588 -11.37 -26.93 -23.97
C GLU A 588 -10.37 -27.86 -24.66
N SER A 589 -10.79 -28.58 -25.71
CA SER A 589 -9.91 -29.37 -26.58
C SER A 589 -8.81 -28.52 -27.24
N VAL A 590 -9.08 -27.26 -27.57
CA VAL A 590 -8.10 -26.31 -28.11
C VAL A 590 -7.15 -25.82 -27.01
N ILE A 591 -7.64 -25.58 -25.79
CA ILE A 591 -6.78 -25.25 -24.64
C ILE A 591 -5.84 -26.41 -24.31
N THR A 592 -6.34 -27.63 -24.28
CA THR A 592 -5.54 -28.85 -24.09
C THR A 592 -4.52 -29.06 -25.22
N LYS A 593 -4.88 -28.74 -26.48
CA LYS A 593 -3.93 -28.71 -27.60
C LYS A 593 -2.83 -27.66 -27.39
N ARG A 594 -3.17 -26.44 -26.97
CA ARG A 594 -2.19 -25.37 -26.65
C ARG A 594 -1.25 -25.79 -25.51
N LYS A 595 -1.77 -26.43 -24.44
CA LYS A 595 -0.95 -26.98 -23.34
C LYS A 595 0.04 -28.04 -23.84
N ARG A 596 -0.42 -28.97 -24.69
CA ARG A 596 0.44 -30.02 -25.29
C ARG A 596 1.55 -29.43 -26.16
N LEU A 597 1.22 -28.46 -27.01
CA LEU A 597 2.20 -27.76 -27.85
C LEU A 597 3.22 -26.97 -27.01
N LEU A 598 2.79 -26.33 -25.92
CA LEU A 598 3.72 -25.66 -24.99
C LEU A 598 4.68 -26.66 -24.31
N ALA A 599 4.20 -27.84 -23.93
CA ALA A 599 5.05 -28.91 -23.40
C ALA A 599 6.03 -29.45 -24.47
N GLU A 600 5.58 -29.63 -25.72
CA GLU A 600 6.42 -30.02 -26.87
C GLU A 600 7.50 -28.97 -27.16
N PHE A 601 7.18 -27.67 -27.09
CA PHE A 601 8.18 -26.61 -27.24
C PHE A 601 9.27 -26.70 -26.15
N ARG A 602 8.87 -26.94 -24.89
CA ARG A 602 9.78 -27.06 -23.74
C ARG A 602 10.72 -28.26 -23.81
N THR A 603 10.40 -29.32 -24.57
CA THR A 603 11.36 -30.43 -24.78
C THR A 603 12.35 -30.16 -25.91
N LEU A 604 11.96 -29.36 -26.91
CA LEU A 604 12.81 -28.96 -28.04
C LEU A 604 13.78 -27.84 -27.67
N VAL A 605 13.29 -26.85 -26.91
CA VAL A 605 14.08 -25.75 -26.35
C VAL A 605 14.00 -25.87 -24.82
N PRO A 606 14.86 -26.72 -24.21
CA PRO A 606 14.85 -26.95 -22.77
C PRO A 606 15.22 -25.68 -22.01
N THR A 607 14.18 -24.99 -21.53
CA THR A 607 14.31 -23.98 -20.49
C THR A 607 14.94 -24.63 -19.26
N ARG A 608 16.08 -24.11 -18.76
CA ARG A 608 16.66 -24.54 -17.47
C ARG A 608 15.56 -24.59 -16.40
N GLU A 609 15.60 -25.62 -15.56
CA GLU A 609 14.52 -25.97 -14.64
C GLU A 609 14.02 -24.79 -13.80
N GLY A 610 12.70 -24.69 -13.67
CA GLY A 610 12.03 -23.79 -12.73
C GLY A 610 11.81 -22.34 -13.17
N GLY A 611 12.16 -21.94 -14.41
CA GLY A 611 12.24 -20.51 -14.75
C GLY A 611 11.46 -19.98 -15.95
N GLN A 612 10.50 -19.09 -15.68
CA GLN A 612 10.22 -17.95 -16.55
C GLN A 612 11.35 -16.91 -16.35
N THR A 613 12.47 -17.01 -17.09
CA THR A 613 13.66 -16.18 -16.83
C THR A 613 14.31 -15.61 -18.08
N ARG A 614 14.83 -14.37 -17.98
CA ARG A 614 15.38 -13.62 -19.12
C ARG A 614 16.91 -13.69 -19.31
N SER A 615 17.67 -14.39 -18.46
CA SER A 615 19.09 -14.78 -18.65
C SER A 615 19.50 -15.77 -17.51
N LEU A 616 20.70 -16.37 -17.34
CA LEU A 616 22.04 -16.26 -17.95
C LEU A 616 22.67 -17.64 -18.27
N VAL A 617 23.43 -17.70 -19.38
CA VAL A 617 24.69 -18.44 -19.64
C VAL A 617 24.86 -19.93 -19.21
N ALA A 618 25.41 -20.72 -20.15
CA ALA A 618 25.96 -22.09 -20.04
C ALA A 618 24.96 -23.28 -20.07
N GLY A 619 24.18 -23.40 -21.15
CA GLY A 619 23.53 -24.65 -21.59
C GLY A 619 23.89 -24.93 -23.05
N ARG A 620 23.99 -26.21 -23.46
CA ARG A 620 24.45 -26.54 -24.83
C ARG A 620 23.40 -26.18 -25.89
N LEU A 621 23.90 -25.63 -27.00
CA LEU A 621 23.19 -25.35 -28.24
C LEU A 621 22.19 -26.47 -28.62
N VAL A 622 20.90 -26.12 -28.62
CA VAL A 622 19.87 -26.86 -29.35
C VAL A 622 20.27 -26.86 -30.83
N GLY A 623 20.33 -28.04 -31.46
CA GLY A 623 20.67 -28.16 -32.87
C GLY A 623 19.67 -27.43 -33.78
N VAL A 624 20.12 -26.93 -34.93
CA VAL A 624 19.29 -26.17 -35.89
C VAL A 624 17.99 -26.91 -36.24
N GLU A 625 18.04 -28.24 -36.32
CA GLU A 625 16.88 -29.11 -36.55
C GLU A 625 15.81 -29.03 -35.45
N ALA A 626 16.22 -28.93 -34.18
CA ALA A 626 15.30 -28.79 -33.06
C ALA A 626 14.75 -27.36 -32.94
N LEU A 627 15.51 -26.33 -33.36
CA LEU A 627 14.97 -24.97 -33.55
C LEU A 627 13.88 -24.96 -34.63
N LYS A 628 14.13 -25.53 -35.82
CA LYS A 628 13.11 -25.65 -36.88
C LYS A 628 11.85 -26.38 -36.41
N LYS A 629 11.99 -27.43 -35.60
CA LYS A 629 10.84 -28.11 -34.97
C LYS A 629 10.11 -27.19 -33.99
N ALA A 630 10.83 -26.40 -33.20
CA ALA A 630 10.25 -25.43 -32.27
C ALA A 630 9.50 -24.31 -33.01
N GLU A 631 10.02 -23.82 -34.14
CA GLU A 631 9.31 -22.91 -35.05
C GLU A 631 7.98 -23.52 -35.52
N GLY A 632 7.99 -24.77 -35.99
CA GLY A 632 6.77 -25.50 -36.36
C GLY A 632 5.81 -25.80 -35.20
N VAL A 633 6.28 -25.82 -33.94
CA VAL A 633 5.40 -25.83 -32.74
C VAL A 633 4.75 -24.46 -32.55
N VAL A 634 5.49 -23.36 -32.73
CA VAL A 634 4.96 -22.00 -32.62
C VAL A 634 3.91 -21.72 -33.69
N GLU A 635 4.15 -22.11 -34.95
CA GLU A 635 3.18 -22.02 -36.04
C GLU A 635 1.91 -22.82 -35.74
N ARG A 636 2.04 -24.09 -35.34
CA ARG A 636 0.89 -24.93 -34.92
C ARG A 636 0.14 -24.36 -33.71
N THR A 637 0.83 -23.61 -32.83
CA THR A 637 0.22 -22.91 -31.70
C THR A 637 -0.52 -21.66 -32.16
N ALA A 638 0.08 -20.84 -33.02
CA ALA A 638 -0.54 -19.65 -33.62
C ALA A 638 -1.80 -20.02 -34.44
N ALA A 639 -1.76 -21.12 -35.19
CA ALA A 639 -2.89 -21.67 -35.93
C ALA A 639 -4.08 -22.12 -35.05
N THR A 640 -3.93 -22.17 -33.73
CA THR A 640 -5.06 -22.38 -32.80
C THR A 640 -5.83 -21.11 -32.46
N TYR A 641 -5.41 -19.94 -32.92
CA TYR A 641 -6.08 -18.65 -32.70
C TYR A 641 -6.88 -18.27 -33.95
N LYS A 642 -8.18 -18.00 -33.80
CA LYS A 642 -9.08 -17.68 -34.92
C LYS A 642 -9.10 -16.18 -35.27
N LYS A 643 -8.59 -15.32 -34.40
CA LYS A 643 -8.62 -13.87 -34.52
C LYS A 643 -7.23 -13.28 -34.83
N PRO A 644 -7.15 -12.16 -35.57
CA PRO A 644 -5.91 -11.39 -35.73
C PRO A 644 -5.34 -10.98 -34.37
N ALA A 645 -4.01 -10.93 -34.25
CA ALA A 645 -3.36 -10.62 -32.97
C ALA A 645 -3.62 -9.18 -32.49
N VAL A 646 -3.89 -8.24 -33.41
CA VAL A 646 -4.32 -6.87 -33.12
C VAL A 646 -5.71 -6.79 -32.46
N GLU A 647 -6.61 -7.75 -32.74
CA GLU A 647 -7.91 -7.88 -32.03
C GLU A 647 -7.76 -8.67 -30.73
N VAL A 648 -7.00 -9.77 -30.77
CA VAL A 648 -6.83 -10.72 -29.65
C VAL A 648 -5.35 -11.08 -29.51
N PRO A 649 -4.61 -10.36 -28.64
CA PRO A 649 -3.19 -10.61 -28.40
C PRO A 649 -2.90 -12.04 -27.95
N ARG A 650 -1.88 -12.63 -28.55
CA ARG A 650 -1.49 -14.05 -28.43
C ARG A 650 -0.30 -14.19 -27.48
N LEU A 651 -0.45 -13.77 -26.22
CA LEU A 651 0.64 -13.61 -25.24
C LEU A 651 1.56 -14.84 -25.12
N ALA A 652 0.99 -16.05 -25.10
CA ALA A 652 1.77 -17.29 -25.07
C ALA A 652 2.64 -17.48 -26.34
N VAL A 653 2.10 -17.18 -27.53
CA VAL A 653 2.83 -17.26 -28.81
C VAL A 653 3.96 -16.22 -28.83
N ALA A 654 3.69 -15.00 -28.37
CA ALA A 654 4.69 -13.94 -28.28
C ALA A 654 5.87 -14.31 -27.37
N GLY A 655 5.60 -15.01 -26.25
CA GLY A 655 6.64 -15.57 -25.38
C GLY A 655 7.52 -16.61 -26.08
N LEU A 656 6.94 -17.52 -26.85
CA LEU A 656 7.71 -18.53 -27.60
C LEU A 656 8.55 -17.92 -28.73
N LEU A 657 8.00 -16.93 -29.46
CA LEU A 657 8.71 -16.19 -30.50
C LEU A 657 9.91 -15.42 -29.93
N LEU A 658 9.79 -14.83 -28.74
CA LEU A 658 10.90 -14.14 -28.06
C LEU A 658 12.01 -15.11 -27.62
N VAL A 659 11.68 -16.35 -27.24
CA VAL A 659 12.68 -17.40 -26.98
C VAL A 659 13.43 -17.76 -28.27
N LEU A 660 12.74 -17.91 -29.40
CA LEU A 660 13.37 -18.17 -30.69
C LEU A 660 14.27 -17.01 -31.14
N ALA A 661 13.83 -15.75 -30.97
CA ALA A 661 14.65 -14.57 -31.25
C ALA A 661 15.99 -14.60 -30.48
N ARG A 662 15.96 -15.00 -29.20
CA ARG A 662 17.17 -15.15 -28.37
C ARG A 662 18.08 -16.27 -28.86
N GLU A 663 17.54 -17.46 -29.14
CA GLU A 663 18.34 -18.59 -29.65
C GLU A 663 19.04 -18.24 -30.97
N TRP A 664 18.38 -17.48 -31.84
CA TRP A 664 18.98 -16.98 -33.09
C TRP A 664 20.00 -15.86 -32.88
N ASP A 665 19.83 -15.03 -31.84
CA ASP A 665 20.80 -13.99 -31.44
C ASP A 665 22.10 -14.60 -30.90
N GLU A 666 22.01 -15.63 -30.06
CA GLU A 666 23.16 -16.41 -29.57
C GLU A 666 23.93 -17.11 -30.70
N ARG A 667 23.29 -17.32 -31.85
CA ARG A 667 23.87 -17.94 -33.07
C ARG A 667 24.31 -16.90 -34.12
N GLY A 668 24.21 -15.60 -33.81
CA GLY A 668 24.61 -14.53 -34.72
C GLY A 668 23.83 -14.49 -36.04
N LYS A 669 22.51 -14.74 -35.99
CA LYS A 669 21.63 -14.75 -37.17
C LYS A 669 20.67 -13.55 -37.19
N PRO A 670 21.16 -12.32 -37.48
CA PRO A 670 20.38 -11.09 -37.30
C PRO A 670 19.07 -11.04 -38.10
N LEU A 671 19.01 -11.63 -39.30
CA LEU A 671 17.76 -11.71 -40.08
C LEU A 671 16.66 -12.51 -39.36
N GLU A 672 17.02 -13.63 -38.72
CA GLU A 672 16.09 -14.45 -37.93
C GLU A 672 15.70 -13.74 -36.64
N VAL A 673 16.65 -13.07 -35.97
CA VAL A 673 16.37 -12.24 -34.79
C VAL A 673 15.33 -11.17 -35.10
N ALA A 674 15.50 -10.44 -36.21
CA ALA A 674 14.56 -9.41 -36.64
C ALA A 674 13.18 -10.01 -36.99
N ARG A 675 13.14 -11.13 -37.74
CA ARG A 675 11.90 -11.86 -38.06
C ARG A 675 11.13 -12.25 -36.80
N PHE A 676 11.79 -12.88 -35.84
CA PHE A 676 11.14 -13.36 -34.62
C PHE A 676 10.74 -12.24 -33.66
N ALA A 677 11.54 -11.19 -33.54
CA ALA A 677 11.20 -10.05 -32.70
C ALA A 677 10.00 -9.24 -33.27
N LEU A 678 9.92 -9.05 -34.59
CA LEU A 678 8.73 -8.46 -35.24
C LEU A 678 7.50 -9.35 -35.08
N ALA A 679 7.62 -10.66 -35.29
CA ALA A 679 6.52 -11.59 -35.07
C ALA A 679 6.05 -11.63 -33.60
N ALA A 680 6.97 -11.48 -32.63
CA ALA A 680 6.63 -11.36 -31.22
C ALA A 680 5.84 -10.08 -30.92
N LEU A 681 6.24 -8.93 -31.50
CA LEU A 681 5.47 -7.69 -31.43
C LEU A 681 4.08 -7.84 -32.05
N GLU A 682 3.97 -8.44 -33.24
CA GLU A 682 2.68 -8.74 -33.87
C GLU A 682 1.80 -9.61 -32.95
N ALA A 683 2.38 -10.65 -32.35
CA ALA A 683 1.68 -11.52 -31.40
C ALA A 683 1.25 -10.78 -30.11
N TYR A 684 1.95 -9.74 -29.67
CA TYR A 684 1.47 -8.82 -28.61
C TYR A 684 0.38 -7.83 -29.09
N GLY A 685 0.02 -7.85 -30.37
CA GLY A 685 -1.01 -7.01 -30.99
C GLY A 685 -0.49 -5.69 -31.55
N PHE A 686 0.83 -5.55 -31.76
CA PHE A 686 1.38 -4.40 -32.47
C PHE A 686 1.13 -4.54 -33.98
N VAL A 687 1.02 -3.42 -34.68
CA VAL A 687 1.14 -3.34 -36.13
C VAL A 687 2.35 -2.49 -36.44
N VAL A 688 3.41 -3.13 -36.92
CA VAL A 688 4.67 -2.49 -37.31
C VAL A 688 4.78 -2.54 -38.83
N ASP A 689 5.03 -1.40 -39.43
CA ASP A 689 5.20 -1.21 -40.87
C ASP A 689 6.70 -1.19 -41.21
N GLY A 690 7.11 -2.07 -42.12
CA GLY A 690 8.49 -2.27 -42.55
C GLY A 690 9.42 -2.98 -41.53
N GLY A 691 10.73 -2.94 -41.81
CA GLY A 691 11.78 -3.55 -40.99
C GLY A 691 11.94 -5.07 -41.08
N ASN A 692 11.11 -5.78 -41.86
CA ASN A 692 11.27 -7.22 -42.11
C ASN A 692 12.18 -7.50 -43.32
N LEU A 693 13.49 -7.48 -43.05
CA LEU A 693 14.56 -7.60 -44.04
C LEU A 693 14.60 -8.96 -44.76
N ALA A 694 13.94 -10.00 -44.22
CA ALA A 694 13.90 -11.33 -44.85
C ALA A 694 13.03 -11.39 -46.12
N THR A 695 12.20 -10.38 -46.37
CA THR A 695 11.24 -10.36 -47.50
C THR A 695 11.64 -9.45 -48.66
N GLY A 696 12.68 -8.61 -48.48
CA GLY A 696 13.14 -7.67 -49.51
C GLY A 696 12.21 -6.49 -49.81
N VAL A 697 11.06 -6.37 -49.14
CA VAL A 697 10.06 -5.30 -49.36
C VAL A 697 9.90 -4.47 -48.09
N GLY A 698 9.97 -3.14 -48.20
CA GLY A 698 9.75 -2.21 -47.08
C GLY A 698 10.89 -2.14 -46.05
N GLY A 699 12.13 -2.43 -46.45
CA GLY A 699 13.29 -2.46 -45.56
C GLY A 699 13.71 -1.10 -44.97
N GLU A 700 13.43 0.01 -45.65
CA GLU A 700 13.95 1.35 -45.29
C GLU A 700 13.11 2.10 -44.24
N THR A 701 11.93 1.58 -43.88
CA THR A 701 11.01 2.24 -42.93
C THR A 701 10.70 1.32 -41.76
N LEU A 702 10.54 1.90 -40.56
CA LEU A 702 10.11 1.17 -39.36
C LEU A 702 9.12 2.05 -38.57
N VAL A 703 7.82 1.76 -38.64
CA VAL A 703 6.78 2.60 -38.02
C VAL A 703 5.75 1.76 -37.27
N VAL A 704 5.61 1.99 -35.96
CA VAL A 704 4.50 1.46 -35.16
C VAL A 704 3.21 2.21 -35.52
N LYS A 705 2.31 1.56 -36.28
CA LYS A 705 0.97 2.08 -36.60
C LYS A 705 -0.02 1.83 -35.48
N VAL A 706 0.07 0.66 -34.84
CA VAL A 706 -0.75 0.27 -33.69
C VAL A 706 0.16 -0.27 -32.59
N TRP A 707 -0.03 0.26 -31.38
CA TRP A 707 0.64 -0.23 -30.17
C TRP A 707 -0.18 -1.38 -29.57
N GLY A 708 0.48 -2.51 -29.33
CA GLY A 708 -0.13 -3.69 -28.72
C GLY A 708 -0.19 -3.63 -27.19
N VAL A 709 -0.21 -4.80 -26.56
CA VAL A 709 -0.12 -4.93 -25.10
C VAL A 709 1.32 -4.70 -24.66
N MET A 710 1.54 -3.65 -23.87
CA MET A 710 2.86 -3.36 -23.31
C MET A 710 3.12 -4.24 -22.08
N VAL A 711 4.20 -5.01 -22.14
CA VAL A 711 4.78 -5.83 -21.07
C VAL A 711 6.28 -5.70 -21.13
N ASP A 712 7.01 -6.00 -20.05
CA ASP A 712 8.47 -5.89 -20.02
C ASP A 712 9.16 -6.60 -21.20
N ASN A 713 8.61 -7.72 -21.69
CA ASN A 713 9.10 -8.46 -22.86
C ASN A 713 9.13 -7.66 -24.17
N VAL A 714 8.30 -6.61 -24.30
CA VAL A 714 8.31 -5.71 -25.47
C VAL A 714 9.63 -4.93 -25.55
N ILE A 715 10.26 -4.61 -24.41
CA ILE A 715 11.58 -3.97 -24.38
C ILE A 715 12.62 -4.86 -25.09
N ASP A 716 12.66 -6.16 -24.76
CA ASP A 716 13.61 -7.09 -25.39
C ASP A 716 13.36 -7.23 -26.88
N CYS A 717 12.10 -7.21 -27.34
CA CYS A 717 11.79 -7.24 -28.77
C CYS A 717 12.48 -6.08 -29.51
N TRP A 718 12.37 -4.85 -28.99
CA TRP A 718 13.02 -3.69 -29.59
C TRP A 718 14.54 -3.66 -29.42
N ILE A 719 15.08 -4.19 -28.32
CA ILE A 719 16.53 -4.34 -28.11
C ILE A 719 17.13 -5.37 -29.08
N PHE A 720 16.46 -6.51 -29.28
CA PHE A 720 16.85 -7.51 -30.29
C PHE A 720 16.77 -6.95 -31.71
N LEU A 721 15.73 -6.16 -32.04
CA LEU A 721 15.64 -5.48 -33.33
C LEU A 721 16.79 -4.48 -33.52
N ARG A 722 17.05 -3.62 -32.53
CA ARG A 722 18.17 -2.66 -32.56
C ARG A 722 19.50 -3.38 -32.82
N LYS A 723 19.78 -4.47 -32.08
CA LYS A 723 21.01 -5.26 -32.21
C LYS A 723 21.11 -5.97 -33.56
N ALA A 724 20.02 -6.55 -34.05
CA ALA A 724 19.98 -7.16 -35.38
C ALA A 724 20.28 -6.13 -36.47
N TYR A 725 19.59 -4.98 -36.43
CA TYR A 725 19.74 -3.90 -37.41
C TYR A 725 21.14 -3.29 -37.45
N GLN A 726 21.90 -3.28 -36.34
CA GLN A 726 23.32 -2.89 -36.36
C GLN A 726 24.16 -3.72 -37.36
N MET A 727 23.75 -4.97 -37.63
CA MET A 727 24.46 -5.88 -38.53
C MET A 727 23.93 -5.88 -39.96
N VAL A 728 22.67 -5.50 -40.20
CA VAL A 728 21.98 -5.72 -41.50
C VAL A 728 21.12 -4.55 -42.02
N ALA A 729 20.84 -3.52 -41.21
CA ALA A 729 20.06 -2.33 -41.59
C ALA A 729 20.39 -1.13 -40.67
N PRO A 730 21.60 -0.55 -40.75
CA PRO A 730 22.06 0.48 -39.80
C PRO A 730 21.13 1.69 -39.67
N GLU A 731 20.43 2.06 -40.74
CA GLU A 731 19.42 3.12 -40.81
C GLU A 731 18.24 2.92 -39.85
N LEU A 732 17.87 1.66 -39.55
CA LEU A 732 16.77 1.34 -38.64
C LEU A 732 17.18 1.37 -37.15
N VAL A 733 18.48 1.37 -36.84
CA VAL A 733 19.00 1.25 -35.46
C VAL A 733 18.52 2.38 -34.56
N ALA A 734 18.53 3.61 -35.07
CA ALA A 734 18.07 4.78 -34.31
C ALA A 734 16.56 4.72 -34.01
N VAL A 735 15.77 4.25 -34.98
CA VAL A 735 14.31 4.14 -34.87
C VAL A 735 13.91 3.02 -33.91
N ALA A 736 14.53 1.84 -34.04
CA ALA A 736 14.35 0.73 -33.11
C ALA A 736 14.80 1.09 -31.67
N GLY A 737 15.90 1.84 -31.53
CA GLY A 737 16.35 2.39 -30.25
C GLY A 737 15.35 3.38 -29.64
N GLY A 738 14.72 4.23 -30.46
CA GLY A 738 13.63 5.11 -30.04
C GLY A 738 12.43 4.33 -29.49
N TYR A 739 11.97 3.29 -30.20
CA TYR A 739 10.89 2.43 -29.73
C TYR A 739 11.26 1.61 -28.47
N ALA A 740 12.51 1.13 -28.37
CA ALA A 740 13.02 0.49 -27.15
C ALA A 740 12.95 1.46 -25.95
N LYS A 741 13.32 2.72 -26.15
CA LYS A 741 13.28 3.75 -25.10
C LYS A 741 11.85 4.11 -24.69
N VAL A 742 10.89 4.15 -25.63
CA VAL A 742 9.46 4.33 -25.30
C VAL A 742 8.91 3.13 -24.53
N ALA A 743 9.18 1.89 -24.97
CA ALA A 743 8.75 0.68 -24.26
C ALA A 743 9.33 0.63 -22.84
N TYR A 744 10.61 0.93 -22.68
CA TYR A 744 11.28 1.05 -21.38
C TYR A 744 10.61 2.12 -20.51
N ARG A 745 10.38 3.32 -21.06
CA ARG A 745 9.70 4.41 -20.36
C ARG A 745 8.34 3.98 -19.80
N VAL A 746 7.55 3.23 -20.57
CA VAL A 746 6.23 2.73 -20.14
C VAL A 746 6.36 1.67 -19.03
N CYS A 747 7.22 0.67 -19.21
CA CYS A 747 7.34 -0.45 -18.26
C CYS A 747 8.04 -0.06 -16.95
N ILE A 748 9.11 0.74 -17.03
CA ILE A 748 9.94 1.14 -15.88
C ILE A 748 9.44 2.46 -15.26
N GLY A 749 8.73 3.30 -16.02
CA GLY A 749 8.20 4.59 -15.60
C GLY A 749 9.09 5.78 -15.96
N GLU A 750 10.31 5.55 -16.41
CA GLU A 750 11.31 6.56 -16.73
C GLU A 750 12.27 6.01 -17.78
N ASP A 751 13.07 6.87 -18.41
CA ASP A 751 14.06 6.51 -19.43
C ASP A 751 15.40 7.26 -19.28
N GLU A 752 15.63 7.84 -18.10
CA GLU A 752 16.94 8.35 -17.70
C GLU A 752 17.94 7.20 -17.50
N THR A 753 17.49 6.06 -16.95
CA THR A 753 18.36 4.91 -16.68
C THR A 753 18.37 3.86 -17.80
N PHE A 754 17.75 4.15 -18.96
CA PHE A 754 17.72 3.27 -20.13
C PHE A 754 19.13 2.85 -20.57
N ASP A 755 20.01 3.82 -20.78
CA ASP A 755 21.38 3.59 -21.25
C ASP A 755 22.26 2.91 -20.17
N GLU A 756 21.95 3.11 -18.88
CA GLU A 756 22.59 2.37 -17.79
C GLU A 756 22.14 0.91 -17.73
N THR A 757 20.92 0.59 -18.19
CA THR A 757 20.37 -0.77 -18.24
C THR A 757 20.77 -1.50 -19.53
N TYR A 758 20.74 -0.81 -20.67
CA TYR A 758 20.86 -1.42 -22.00
C TYR A 758 22.01 -0.87 -22.87
N GLY A 759 22.71 0.19 -22.45
CA GLY A 759 23.81 0.79 -23.23
C GLY A 759 25.04 -0.11 -23.39
N ARG A 760 25.17 -1.18 -22.59
CA ARG A 760 26.17 -2.25 -22.80
C ARG A 760 25.83 -3.22 -23.95
N PHE A 761 24.63 -3.11 -24.53
CA PHE A 761 24.22 -3.76 -25.77
C PHE A 761 24.16 -2.73 -26.93
N GLY A 762 24.99 -1.69 -26.84
CA GLY A 762 25.22 -0.71 -27.90
C GLY A 762 26.39 -1.09 -28.78
#